data_AF-A0A1H2S4T0-F1
#
_entry.id   AF-A0A1H2S4T0-F1
#
_cell.length_a   1.000
_cell.length_b   1.000
_cell.length_c   1.000
_cell.angle_alpha   90.00
_cell.angle_beta   90.00
_cell.angle_gamma   90.00
#
_symmetry.space_group_name_H-M   'P 1'
#
loop_
_entity.id
_entity.type
_entity.pdbx_description
1 polymer ?
#
loop_
_entity_poly.entity_id
_entity_poly.type
_entity_poly.pdbx_seq_one_letter_code
_entity_poly.pdbx_strand_id
1 'polypeptide(L)'
;MFSNNRHYLPVLAYRPAEIATTVLTHHRRILLHGPPGVGKSTLAAQLAHELNKAGQSCYGICADPGSPAFGFPGAVSLARWQSDDWQMCSYEAICSLNAGRFRLPLVLAIQHLIPSFDDNILLIDAPGVTRGVAGSELLQGLFEVAAVDAVLMLTAAGRPPALLDELRSLTSQIFIVSASVEARQPGKRNRAHQRTKLWNDYLKQGIEQTVELTQVNIIGTPPPLGEVSAWAGRQVALLNRNQTQVMAEVKHLHGKQLTVRLPYLPHAFDCVLIRDTQRSLSGLVETAVPFAAEPLTYLPASNMSDLALQNSGMQVMGRVGQIDFCLVNGILGDPLLHVRLRQQRRSLLFDLGEGVRLPARIAHQVTDVFISHTHIDHIGGFIMLLRSRIGEFPPCRLYGPPGLAQNIKGFLQGILWDRIGGRAPQFEIAEVHTDHLLRFRLQAGQQACVPLDEIKLEADVILQDADFRIRAQLLDHHTPVLAYAFEPTKEINIRKDYLQTHNLKPGPWLAQLKKYLLAGNDEAIITLPDGTMISVAVIATDLVLIKPGKKIVYATDFADTADNRLRLQTLARYAHTLFCEACFMEADTSQATQTGHLTTRACGEIATAAEVARLVPFHFSQRYADQLQQVYDEIHAVCSCVVLPPALQPIGRTNKQDELS
;
A
#
# COMPACT_ATOMS: atom_id res chain seq x y z
N MET A 1 -35.60 -19.90 -37.44
CA MET A 1 -35.81 -18.53 -37.95
C MET A 1 -35.88 -17.59 -36.75
N PHE A 2 -34.76 -17.03 -36.31
CA PHE A 2 -34.78 -15.85 -35.42
C PHE A 2 -34.45 -14.65 -36.31
N SER A 3 -35.46 -13.82 -36.55
CA SER A 3 -35.37 -12.66 -37.44
C SER A 3 -34.27 -11.73 -36.98
N ASN A 4 -33.37 -11.41 -37.90
CA ASN A 4 -32.22 -10.52 -37.75
C ASN A 4 -32.65 -9.04 -37.72
N ASN A 5 -33.64 -8.68 -36.89
CA ASN A 5 -34.08 -7.30 -36.68
C ASN A 5 -33.17 -6.65 -35.62
N ARG A 6 -31.92 -6.36 -35.99
CA ARG A 6 -31.13 -5.36 -35.27
C ARG A 6 -31.79 -4.00 -35.53
N HIS A 7 -32.67 -3.56 -34.64
CA HIS A 7 -33.27 -2.23 -34.71
C HIS A 7 -32.19 -1.16 -34.93
N TYR A 8 -32.31 -0.42 -36.02
CA TYR A 8 -31.48 0.74 -36.32
C TYR A 8 -31.67 1.77 -35.21
N LEU A 9 -30.60 2.11 -34.50
CA LEU A 9 -30.65 3.14 -33.44
C LEU A 9 -30.61 4.53 -34.07
N PRO A 10 -31.36 5.51 -33.55
CA PRO A 10 -31.33 6.88 -34.04
C PRO A 10 -29.94 7.48 -33.82
N VAL A 11 -29.36 8.02 -34.90
CA VAL A 11 -28.06 8.71 -34.88
C VAL A 11 -28.31 10.21 -35.00
N LEU A 12 -27.89 10.96 -33.99
CA LEU A 12 -28.00 12.41 -33.91
C LEU A 12 -26.65 13.06 -34.22
N ALA A 13 -26.69 14.14 -35.00
CA ALA A 13 -25.53 15.02 -35.17
C ALA A 13 -25.22 15.74 -33.86
N TYR A 14 -23.96 16.15 -33.65
CA TYR A 14 -23.57 16.96 -32.49
C TYR A 14 -24.15 18.39 -32.61
N ARG A 15 -25.43 18.54 -32.30
CA ARG A 15 -26.18 19.80 -32.37
C ARG A 15 -27.06 19.94 -31.11
N PRO A 16 -26.56 20.60 -30.04
CA PRO A 16 -27.25 20.64 -28.76
C PRO A 16 -28.71 21.11 -28.83
N ALA A 17 -29.01 22.13 -29.65
CA ALA A 17 -30.38 22.63 -29.81
C ALA A 17 -31.34 21.58 -30.40
N GLU A 18 -30.91 20.82 -31.42
CA GLU A 18 -31.72 19.75 -32.02
C GLU A 18 -31.86 18.54 -31.07
N ILE A 19 -30.80 18.21 -30.33
CA ILE A 19 -30.84 17.13 -29.33
C ILE A 19 -31.82 17.51 -28.21
N ALA A 20 -31.79 18.76 -27.75
CA ALA A 20 -32.68 19.24 -26.69
C ALA A 20 -34.15 19.14 -27.12
N THR A 21 -34.51 19.58 -28.33
CA THR A 21 -35.88 19.50 -28.83
C THR A 21 -36.35 18.08 -29.14
N THR A 22 -35.43 17.19 -29.53
CA THR A 22 -35.78 15.80 -29.91
C THR A 22 -35.88 14.87 -28.71
N VAL A 23 -34.99 15.01 -27.72
CA VAL A 23 -34.86 14.05 -26.61
C VAL A 23 -35.47 14.60 -25.32
N LEU A 24 -35.21 15.86 -24.99
CA LEU A 24 -35.57 16.43 -23.68
C LEU A 24 -37.04 16.86 -23.58
N THR A 25 -37.76 16.86 -24.70
CA THR A 25 -39.22 17.10 -24.75
C THR A 25 -40.04 15.90 -24.27
N HIS A 26 -39.49 14.69 -24.38
CA HIS A 26 -40.18 13.43 -24.07
C HIS A 26 -39.55 12.67 -22.90
N HIS A 27 -38.35 13.06 -22.47
CA HIS A 27 -37.59 12.40 -21.42
C HIS A 27 -37.11 13.42 -20.38
N ARG A 28 -37.17 13.06 -19.10
CA ARG A 28 -36.78 13.96 -18.02
C ARG A 28 -35.45 13.56 -17.38
N ARG A 29 -35.10 12.28 -17.36
CA ARG A 29 -33.86 11.77 -16.75
C ARG A 29 -32.98 11.16 -17.83
N ILE A 30 -31.89 11.86 -18.17
CA ILE A 30 -31.05 11.53 -19.32
C ILE A 30 -29.66 11.18 -18.86
N LEU A 31 -29.20 9.99 -19.23
CA LEU A 31 -27.83 9.53 -18.97
C LEU A 31 -26.93 9.84 -20.17
N LEU A 32 -25.86 10.60 -19.94
CA LEU A 32 -24.80 10.80 -20.92
C LEU A 32 -23.72 9.74 -20.69
N HIS A 33 -23.63 8.79 -21.62
CA HIS A 33 -22.71 7.65 -21.56
C HIS A 33 -21.70 7.65 -22.70
N GLY A 34 -20.47 7.24 -22.42
CA GLY A 34 -19.41 7.21 -23.42
C GLY A 34 -17.98 7.26 -22.84
N PRO A 35 -16.98 6.86 -23.64
CA PRO A 35 -15.61 6.75 -23.16
C PRO A 35 -15.01 8.10 -22.71
N PRO A 36 -13.86 8.10 -22.02
CA PRO A 36 -13.22 9.34 -21.58
C PRO A 36 -12.88 10.23 -22.78
N GLY A 37 -13.15 11.54 -22.66
CA GLY A 37 -12.74 12.53 -23.68
C GLY A 37 -13.67 12.67 -24.88
N VAL A 38 -14.84 12.01 -24.93
CA VAL A 38 -15.83 12.20 -26.00
C VAL A 38 -16.74 13.43 -25.85
N GLY A 39 -16.50 14.25 -24.80
CA GLY A 39 -17.23 15.51 -24.60
C GLY A 39 -18.55 15.42 -23.84
N LYS A 40 -18.77 14.38 -23.03
CA LYS A 40 -20.02 14.18 -22.25
C LYS A 40 -20.37 15.39 -21.38
N SER A 41 -19.45 15.80 -20.52
CA SER A 41 -19.59 16.96 -19.65
C SER A 41 -19.87 18.26 -20.42
N THR A 42 -19.20 18.44 -21.57
CA THR A 42 -19.41 19.60 -22.44
C THR A 42 -20.80 19.59 -23.06
N LEU A 43 -21.26 18.43 -23.56
CA LEU A 43 -22.60 18.28 -24.09
C LEU A 43 -23.66 18.51 -23.00
N ALA A 44 -23.45 18.01 -21.78
CA ALA A 44 -24.36 18.25 -20.66
C ALA A 44 -24.55 19.75 -20.37
N ALA A 45 -23.46 20.52 -20.33
CA ALA A 45 -23.52 21.97 -20.15
C ALA A 45 -24.22 22.67 -21.34
N GLN A 46 -23.93 22.26 -22.57
CA GLN A 46 -24.58 22.83 -23.76
C GLN A 46 -26.09 22.52 -23.80
N LEU A 47 -26.51 21.33 -23.41
CA LEU A 47 -27.93 20.98 -23.30
C LEU A 47 -28.62 21.78 -22.20
N ALA A 48 -27.99 21.93 -21.03
CA ALA A 48 -28.51 22.76 -19.95
C ALA A 48 -28.67 24.23 -20.37
N HIS A 49 -27.74 24.76 -21.15
CA HIS A 49 -27.83 26.10 -21.75
C HIS A 49 -29.04 26.25 -22.67
N GLU A 50 -29.27 25.30 -23.58
CA GLU A 50 -30.41 25.34 -24.50
C GLU A 50 -31.76 25.19 -23.76
N LEU A 51 -31.83 24.37 -22.72
CA LEU A 51 -33.01 24.27 -21.85
C LEU A 51 -33.30 25.59 -21.12
N ASN A 52 -32.27 26.25 -20.59
CA ASN A 52 -32.42 27.54 -19.91
C ASN A 52 -32.95 28.62 -20.85
N LYS A 53 -32.48 28.66 -22.11
CA LYS A 53 -33.04 29.55 -23.15
C LYS A 53 -34.52 29.29 -23.42
N ALA A 54 -34.95 28.02 -23.32
CA ALA A 54 -36.34 27.62 -23.45
C ALA A 54 -37.18 27.84 -22.17
N GLY A 55 -36.61 28.45 -21.13
CA GLY A 55 -37.30 28.69 -19.85
C GLY A 55 -37.49 27.44 -19.00
N GLN A 56 -36.81 26.33 -19.31
CA GLN A 56 -36.91 25.08 -18.57
C GLN A 56 -35.78 24.98 -17.53
N SER A 57 -36.14 24.50 -16.34
CA SER A 57 -35.17 24.30 -15.27
C SER A 57 -34.44 22.95 -15.45
N CYS A 58 -33.11 22.98 -15.31
CA CYS A 58 -32.23 21.83 -15.51
C CYS A 58 -31.35 21.59 -14.29
N TYR A 59 -31.32 20.34 -13.85
CA TYR A 59 -30.40 19.83 -12.85
C TYR A 59 -29.38 18.89 -13.50
N GLY A 60 -28.20 18.79 -12.89
CA GLY A 60 -27.10 17.98 -13.35
C GLY A 60 -26.50 17.18 -12.22
N ILE A 61 -26.28 15.88 -12.44
CA ILE A 61 -25.45 15.05 -11.58
C ILE A 61 -24.10 14.81 -12.28
N CYS A 62 -23.01 15.25 -11.65
CA CYS A 62 -21.67 14.88 -12.06
C CYS A 62 -21.25 13.63 -11.28
N ALA A 63 -21.27 12.48 -11.97
CA ALA A 63 -20.94 11.20 -11.38
C ALA A 63 -19.45 10.83 -11.50
N ASP A 64 -18.61 11.66 -12.15
CA ASP A 64 -17.16 11.43 -12.29
C ASP A 64 -16.36 12.11 -11.16
N PRO A 65 -15.99 11.38 -10.07
CA PRO A 65 -15.22 11.96 -8.99
C PRO A 65 -13.75 12.23 -9.37
N GLY A 66 -13.29 11.70 -10.50
CA GLY A 66 -11.91 11.79 -10.96
C GLY A 66 -11.65 12.95 -11.90
N SER A 67 -12.66 13.48 -12.58
CA SER A 67 -12.54 14.66 -13.44
C SER A 67 -13.89 15.38 -13.53
N PRO A 68 -14.38 15.91 -12.39
CA PRO A 68 -15.72 16.48 -12.34
C PRO A 68 -15.82 17.73 -13.21
N ALA A 69 -16.94 17.85 -13.92
CA ALA A 69 -17.28 19.02 -14.73
C ALA A 69 -17.65 20.23 -13.87
N PHE A 70 -18.33 19.96 -12.76
CA PHE A 70 -18.73 20.90 -11.72
C PHE A 70 -18.64 20.19 -10.36
N GLY A 71 -18.58 20.96 -9.27
CA GLY A 71 -18.26 20.42 -7.95
C GLY A 71 -16.77 20.22 -7.76
N PHE A 72 -16.37 19.20 -7.01
CA PHE A 72 -14.97 18.97 -6.63
C PHE A 72 -14.60 17.48 -6.62
N PRO A 73 -13.31 17.15 -6.76
CA PRO A 73 -12.87 15.75 -6.90
C PRO A 73 -13.16 14.92 -5.65
N GLY A 74 -13.41 13.63 -5.87
CA GLY A 74 -13.70 12.68 -4.80
C GLY A 74 -15.15 12.71 -4.30
N ALA A 75 -16.06 13.39 -5.01
CA ALA A 75 -17.48 13.45 -4.68
C ALA A 75 -18.34 13.20 -5.93
N VAL A 76 -19.58 12.78 -5.70
CA VAL A 76 -20.67 12.92 -6.68
C VAL A 76 -21.37 14.23 -6.36
N SER A 77 -21.59 15.06 -7.39
CA SER A 77 -22.08 16.42 -7.20
C SER A 77 -23.42 16.62 -7.87
N LEU A 78 -24.33 17.29 -7.19
CA LEU A 78 -25.58 17.80 -7.73
C LEU A 78 -25.47 19.32 -7.92
N ALA A 79 -25.83 19.79 -9.11
CA ALA A 79 -25.93 21.20 -9.41
C ALA A 79 -27.20 21.55 -10.18
N ARG A 80 -27.61 22.82 -10.12
CA ARG A 80 -28.63 23.42 -10.95
C ARG A 80 -27.99 24.38 -11.94
N TRP A 81 -28.44 24.38 -13.19
CA TRP A 81 -27.98 25.35 -14.18
C TRP A 81 -28.60 26.73 -13.91
N GLN A 82 -27.77 27.74 -13.66
CA GLN A 82 -28.18 29.13 -13.44
C GLN A 82 -27.07 30.09 -13.88
N SER A 83 -27.46 31.22 -14.50
CA SER A 83 -26.50 32.27 -14.93
C SER A 83 -25.39 31.72 -15.84
N ASP A 84 -25.75 30.85 -16.78
CA ASP A 84 -24.85 30.18 -17.74
C ASP A 84 -23.74 29.33 -17.10
N ASP A 85 -23.94 28.85 -15.87
CA ASP A 85 -23.03 27.91 -15.20
C ASP A 85 -23.75 26.94 -14.25
N TRP A 86 -23.05 25.90 -13.80
CA TRP A 86 -23.52 24.95 -12.80
C TRP A 86 -23.35 25.50 -11.38
N GLN A 87 -24.47 25.74 -10.69
CA GLN A 87 -24.49 26.13 -9.28
C GLN A 87 -24.69 24.90 -8.39
N MET A 88 -23.70 24.60 -7.55
CA MET A 88 -23.74 23.44 -6.65
C MET A 88 -24.91 23.52 -5.66
N CYS A 89 -25.69 22.44 -5.56
CA CYS A 89 -26.77 22.29 -4.60
C CYS A 89 -26.36 21.41 -3.42
N SER A 90 -25.84 20.23 -3.70
CA SER A 90 -25.42 19.24 -2.70
C SER A 90 -24.40 18.26 -3.30
N TYR A 91 -23.80 17.43 -2.46
CA TYR A 91 -22.82 16.44 -2.89
C TYR A 91 -22.78 15.26 -1.92
N GLU A 92 -22.30 14.12 -2.40
CA GLU A 92 -22.05 12.94 -1.58
C GLU A 92 -20.59 12.49 -1.73
N ALA A 93 -19.95 12.22 -0.59
CA ALA A 93 -18.54 11.93 -0.53
C ALA A 93 -18.23 10.51 -1.01
N ILE A 94 -17.28 10.41 -1.94
CA ILE A 94 -16.69 9.14 -2.36
C ILE A 94 -15.29 8.98 -1.74
N CYS A 95 -14.56 10.08 -1.51
CA CYS A 95 -13.15 10.07 -1.05
C CYS A 95 -12.21 9.26 -1.97
N SER A 96 -12.60 9.02 -3.22
CA SER A 96 -11.81 8.33 -4.24
C SER A 96 -11.95 9.00 -5.61
N LEU A 97 -10.88 9.02 -6.38
CA LEU A 97 -10.87 9.48 -7.77
C LEU A 97 -11.19 8.36 -8.78
N ASN A 98 -11.42 7.13 -8.31
CA ASN A 98 -11.59 5.95 -9.16
C ASN A 98 -13.01 5.41 -9.11
N ALA A 99 -13.84 5.87 -10.04
CA ALA A 99 -15.23 5.43 -10.20
C ALA A 99 -15.38 3.91 -10.41
N GLY A 100 -14.43 3.27 -11.10
CA GLY A 100 -14.49 1.83 -11.35
C GLY A 100 -14.20 0.98 -10.12
N ARG A 101 -13.31 1.46 -9.23
CA ARG A 101 -12.97 0.77 -7.97
C ARG A 101 -14.08 0.92 -6.93
N PHE A 102 -14.72 2.08 -6.84
CA PHE A 102 -15.75 2.38 -5.84
C PHE A 102 -17.14 2.57 -6.49
N ARG A 103 -17.49 1.66 -7.38
CA ARG A 103 -18.74 1.68 -8.17
C ARG A 103 -20.01 1.62 -7.32
N LEU A 104 -20.09 0.70 -6.35
CA LEU A 104 -21.25 0.63 -5.44
C LEU A 104 -21.42 1.92 -4.61
N PRO A 105 -20.38 2.44 -3.93
CA PRO A 105 -20.48 3.75 -3.26
C PRO A 105 -20.91 4.90 -4.16
N LEU A 106 -20.46 4.91 -5.41
CA LEU A 106 -20.83 5.93 -6.39
C LEU A 106 -22.31 5.85 -6.77
N VAL A 107 -22.81 4.63 -7.01
CA VAL A 107 -24.24 4.39 -7.28
C VAL A 107 -25.11 4.78 -6.09
N LEU A 108 -24.72 4.44 -4.86
CA LEU A 108 -25.43 4.84 -3.64
C LEU A 108 -25.42 6.36 -3.42
N ALA A 109 -24.30 7.03 -3.70
CA ALA A 109 -24.20 8.48 -3.62
C ALA A 109 -25.22 9.16 -4.55
N ILE A 110 -25.42 8.62 -5.75
CA ILE A 110 -26.44 9.11 -6.68
C ILE A 110 -27.84 8.84 -6.13
N GLN A 111 -28.09 7.66 -5.56
CA GLN A 111 -29.36 7.33 -4.91
C GLN A 111 -29.74 8.32 -3.82
N HIS A 112 -28.77 8.81 -3.04
CA HIS A 112 -29.03 9.78 -1.98
C HIS A 112 -29.32 11.20 -2.51
N LEU A 113 -28.79 11.55 -3.68
CA LEU A 113 -28.99 12.87 -4.29
C LEU A 113 -30.33 12.99 -5.04
N ILE A 114 -30.87 11.87 -5.57
CA ILE A 114 -32.09 11.84 -6.39
C ILE A 114 -33.41 12.18 -5.69
N PRO A 115 -33.66 11.81 -4.42
CA PRO A 115 -34.93 12.09 -3.74
C PRO A 115 -35.29 13.57 -3.61
N SER A 116 -34.41 14.48 -4.04
CA SER A 116 -34.54 15.93 -3.93
C SER A 116 -35.22 16.60 -5.15
N PHE A 117 -35.81 15.86 -6.10
CA PHE A 117 -36.35 16.43 -7.34
C PHE A 117 -37.86 16.18 -7.58
N ASP A 118 -38.59 17.28 -7.79
CA ASP A 118 -39.84 17.32 -8.56
C ASP A 118 -39.55 17.38 -10.08
N ASP A 119 -40.64 17.34 -10.89
CA ASP A 119 -40.85 17.38 -12.37
C ASP A 119 -39.81 17.98 -13.37
N ASN A 120 -38.63 18.41 -12.93
CA ASN A 120 -37.57 19.03 -13.72
C ASN A 120 -36.71 18.03 -14.51
N ILE A 121 -35.95 18.55 -15.48
CA ILE A 121 -35.03 17.77 -16.30
C ILE A 121 -33.72 17.53 -15.51
N LEU A 122 -33.24 16.30 -15.53
CA LEU A 122 -32.03 15.83 -14.88
C LEU A 122 -31.06 15.23 -15.92
N LEU A 123 -29.88 15.84 -16.04
CA LEU A 123 -28.78 15.34 -16.86
C LEU A 123 -27.76 14.61 -15.97
N ILE A 124 -27.42 13.37 -16.31
CA ILE A 124 -26.47 12.56 -15.53
C ILE A 124 -25.22 12.37 -16.38
N ASP A 125 -24.12 13.02 -15.97
CA ASP A 125 -22.82 12.87 -16.62
C ASP A 125 -22.06 11.68 -16.03
N ALA A 126 -22.05 10.56 -16.77
CA ALA A 126 -21.46 9.31 -16.30
C ALA A 126 -19.91 9.35 -16.32
N PRO A 127 -19.24 8.57 -15.46
CA PRO A 127 -17.79 8.38 -15.54
C PRO A 127 -17.35 7.80 -16.88
N GLY A 128 -16.11 8.08 -17.29
CA GLY A 128 -15.52 7.46 -18.48
C GLY A 128 -15.23 5.95 -18.38
N VAL A 129 -15.84 5.22 -17.43
CA VAL A 129 -15.62 3.79 -17.22
C VAL A 129 -16.58 2.99 -18.10
N THR A 130 -16.13 2.60 -19.29
CA THR A 130 -17.00 2.03 -20.34
C THR A 130 -16.56 0.65 -20.82
N ARG A 131 -15.72 -0.05 -20.04
CA ARG A 131 -15.17 -1.36 -20.41
C ARG A 131 -15.12 -2.31 -19.22
N GLY A 132 -15.28 -3.60 -19.50
CA GLY A 132 -15.17 -4.68 -18.52
C GLY A 132 -16.24 -4.62 -17.43
N VAL A 133 -16.05 -5.44 -16.40
CA VAL A 133 -16.98 -5.59 -15.26
C VAL A 133 -17.33 -4.25 -14.62
N ALA A 134 -16.33 -3.40 -14.36
CA ALA A 134 -16.55 -2.09 -13.74
C ALA A 134 -17.44 -1.16 -14.60
N GLY A 135 -17.31 -1.22 -15.93
CA GLY A 135 -18.16 -0.41 -16.82
C GLY A 135 -19.58 -0.95 -16.89
N SER A 136 -19.74 -2.27 -16.99
CA SER A 136 -21.04 -2.95 -17.06
C SER A 136 -21.85 -2.73 -15.77
N GLU A 137 -21.26 -3.00 -14.60
CA GLU A 137 -21.95 -2.84 -13.31
C GLU A 137 -22.29 -1.37 -13.02
N LEU A 138 -21.37 -0.45 -13.35
CA LEU A 138 -21.62 0.98 -13.15
C LEU A 138 -22.74 1.47 -14.06
N LEU A 139 -22.75 1.07 -15.34
CA LEU A 139 -23.82 1.43 -16.26
C LEU A 139 -25.18 0.96 -15.76
N GLN A 140 -25.30 -0.31 -15.38
CA GLN A 140 -26.53 -0.87 -14.86
C GLN A 140 -26.99 -0.15 -13.58
N GLY A 141 -26.09 0.02 -12.61
CA GLY A 141 -26.41 0.68 -11.35
C GLY A 141 -26.82 2.15 -11.54
N LEU A 142 -26.15 2.90 -12.42
CA LEU A 142 -26.52 4.27 -12.75
C LEU A 142 -27.91 4.34 -13.40
N PHE A 143 -28.20 3.43 -14.34
CA PHE A 143 -29.46 3.40 -15.05
C PHE A 143 -30.64 3.14 -14.10
N GLU A 144 -30.50 2.12 -13.24
CA GLU A 144 -31.55 1.70 -12.31
C GLU A 144 -31.78 2.75 -11.20
N VAL A 145 -30.72 3.16 -10.50
CA VAL A 145 -30.84 4.08 -9.37
C VAL A 145 -31.32 5.45 -9.80
N ALA A 146 -30.81 5.95 -10.94
CA ALA A 146 -31.23 7.23 -11.46
C ALA A 146 -32.54 7.20 -12.23
N ALA A 147 -33.18 6.02 -12.33
CA ALA A 147 -34.45 5.81 -13.04
C ALA A 147 -34.44 6.52 -14.40
N VAL A 148 -33.41 6.20 -15.20
CA VAL A 148 -33.09 6.86 -16.47
C VAL A 148 -34.17 6.57 -17.52
N ASP A 149 -34.68 7.63 -18.16
CA ASP A 149 -35.68 7.52 -19.23
C ASP A 149 -35.05 7.29 -20.60
N ALA A 150 -33.90 7.93 -20.86
CA ALA A 150 -33.19 7.89 -22.13
C ALA A 150 -31.67 7.99 -21.97
N VAL A 151 -30.94 7.40 -22.92
CA VAL A 151 -29.48 7.40 -22.93
C VAL A 151 -28.96 8.12 -24.17
N LEU A 152 -28.16 9.17 -23.95
CA LEU A 152 -27.34 9.81 -24.97
C LEU A 152 -25.97 9.14 -25.00
N MET A 153 -25.72 8.39 -26.06
CA MET A 153 -24.51 7.58 -26.21
C MET A 153 -23.50 8.28 -27.11
N LEU A 154 -22.49 8.89 -26.50
CA LEU A 154 -21.46 9.62 -27.23
C LEU A 154 -20.37 8.67 -27.70
N THR A 155 -20.13 8.64 -29.01
CA THR A 155 -19.07 7.83 -29.63
C THR A 155 -18.18 8.66 -30.54
N ALA A 156 -16.89 8.32 -30.59
CA ALA A 156 -15.98 8.90 -31.56
C ALA A 156 -16.29 8.40 -32.97
N ALA A 157 -16.02 9.22 -33.98
CA ALA A 157 -16.23 8.85 -35.38
C ALA A 157 -15.55 7.51 -35.72
N GLY A 158 -16.30 6.60 -36.36
CA GLY A 158 -15.82 5.28 -36.77
C GLY A 158 -15.62 4.27 -35.63
N ARG A 159 -15.99 4.59 -34.38
CA ARG A 159 -15.93 3.63 -33.27
C ARG A 159 -17.32 3.11 -32.87
N PRO A 160 -17.44 1.81 -32.55
CA PRO A 160 -18.69 1.27 -32.06
C PRO A 160 -19.02 1.85 -30.67
N PRO A 161 -20.30 2.05 -30.36
CA PRO A 161 -20.71 2.49 -29.03
C PRO A 161 -20.35 1.44 -27.96
N ALA A 162 -19.84 1.90 -26.81
CA ALA A 162 -19.36 1.02 -25.74
C ALA A 162 -20.48 0.52 -24.82
N LEU A 163 -20.51 -0.79 -24.54
CA LEU A 163 -21.55 -1.47 -23.74
C LEU A 163 -22.95 -1.39 -24.37
N LEU A 164 -23.03 -1.51 -25.70
CA LEU A 164 -24.28 -1.36 -26.44
C LEU A 164 -25.28 -2.48 -26.15
N ASP A 165 -24.80 -3.72 -26.01
CA ASP A 165 -25.68 -4.86 -25.77
C ASP A 165 -26.26 -4.82 -24.35
N GLU A 166 -25.46 -4.40 -23.36
CA GLU A 166 -25.93 -4.11 -22.01
C GLU A 166 -27.00 -3.00 -22.02
N LEU A 167 -26.76 -1.88 -22.71
CA LEU A 167 -27.76 -0.81 -22.84
C LEU A 167 -29.07 -1.27 -23.47
N ARG A 168 -29.00 -2.08 -24.54
CA ARG A 168 -30.18 -2.62 -25.22
C ARG A 168 -31.02 -3.52 -24.33
N SER A 169 -30.42 -4.13 -23.30
CA SER A 169 -31.15 -4.90 -22.30
C SER A 169 -31.89 -4.01 -21.27
N LEU A 170 -31.42 -2.77 -21.08
CA LEU A 170 -31.96 -1.83 -20.09
C LEU A 170 -33.06 -0.92 -20.66
N THR A 171 -32.91 -0.45 -21.90
CA THR A 171 -33.87 0.49 -22.51
C THR A 171 -33.87 0.43 -24.04
N SER A 172 -35.02 0.80 -24.63
CA SER A 172 -35.15 1.05 -26.06
C SER A 172 -34.85 2.50 -26.46
N GLN A 173 -34.78 3.43 -25.49
CA GLN A 173 -34.61 4.88 -25.71
C GLN A 173 -33.11 5.26 -25.76
N ILE A 174 -32.42 4.75 -26.78
CA ILE A 174 -30.98 4.95 -26.96
C ILE A 174 -30.73 5.83 -28.18
N PHE A 175 -30.04 6.96 -28.01
CA PHE A 175 -29.66 7.87 -29.08
C PHE A 175 -28.15 7.93 -29.23
N ILE A 176 -27.63 7.61 -30.42
CA ILE A 176 -26.20 7.68 -30.69
C ILE A 176 -25.86 9.12 -31.09
N VAL A 177 -24.94 9.76 -30.36
CA VAL A 177 -24.45 11.11 -30.66
C VAL A 177 -23.00 11.01 -31.13
N SER A 178 -22.71 11.57 -32.29
CA SER A 178 -21.32 11.69 -32.76
C SER A 178 -20.56 12.68 -31.88
N ALA A 179 -19.40 12.32 -31.35
CA ALA A 179 -18.59 13.21 -30.54
C ALA A 179 -18.14 14.46 -31.34
N SER A 180 -18.04 15.61 -30.66
CA SER A 180 -17.48 16.82 -31.26
C SER A 180 -16.05 16.60 -31.75
N VAL A 181 -15.68 17.25 -32.87
CA VAL A 181 -14.31 17.23 -33.43
C VAL A 181 -13.28 17.83 -32.46
N GLU A 182 -13.73 18.73 -31.57
CA GLU A 182 -12.91 19.36 -30.55
C GLU A 182 -12.73 18.51 -29.29
N ALA A 183 -13.51 17.44 -29.15
CA ALA A 183 -13.48 16.59 -27.95
C ALA A 183 -12.14 15.87 -27.84
N ARG A 184 -11.39 16.18 -26.79
CA ARG A 184 -10.12 15.53 -26.48
C ARG A 184 -10.06 15.11 -25.03
N GLN A 185 -9.43 13.97 -24.79
CA GLN A 185 -9.14 13.52 -23.42
C GLN A 185 -8.03 14.42 -22.83
N PRO A 186 -8.26 15.07 -21.68
CA PRO A 186 -7.23 15.87 -21.04
C PRO A 186 -6.09 14.98 -20.53
N GLY A 187 -4.85 15.43 -20.73
CA GLY A 187 -3.65 14.72 -20.26
C GLY A 187 -3.68 14.49 -18.74
N LYS A 188 -3.03 13.41 -18.27
CA LYS A 188 -3.02 13.02 -16.84
C LYS A 188 -2.62 14.18 -15.92
N ARG A 189 -1.59 14.94 -16.29
CA ARG A 189 -1.08 16.08 -15.52
C ARG A 189 -2.09 17.24 -15.45
N ASN A 190 -2.73 17.59 -16.57
CA ASN A 190 -3.75 18.65 -16.61
C ASN A 190 -4.95 18.29 -15.73
N ARG A 191 -5.40 17.02 -15.76
CA ARG A 191 -6.47 16.53 -14.87
C ARG A 191 -6.09 16.66 -13.40
N ALA A 192 -4.87 16.28 -13.03
CA ALA A 192 -4.39 16.41 -11.66
C ALA A 192 -4.37 17.89 -11.21
N HIS A 193 -3.88 18.81 -12.05
CA HIS A 193 -3.90 20.25 -11.74
C HIS A 193 -5.32 20.80 -11.61
N GLN A 194 -6.24 20.46 -12.52
CA GLN A 194 -7.63 20.93 -12.47
C GLN A 194 -8.35 20.45 -11.20
N ARG A 195 -8.23 19.15 -10.87
CA ARG A 195 -8.75 18.61 -9.61
C ARG A 195 -8.17 19.33 -8.39
N THR A 196 -6.86 19.54 -8.39
CA THR A 196 -6.17 20.21 -7.28
C THR A 196 -6.69 21.63 -7.10
N LYS A 197 -6.94 22.35 -8.20
CA LYS A 197 -7.56 23.68 -8.17
C LYS A 197 -8.95 23.62 -7.55
N LEU A 198 -9.85 22.77 -8.04
CA LEU A 198 -11.21 22.61 -7.51
C LEU A 198 -11.22 22.26 -6.01
N TRP A 199 -10.31 21.38 -5.59
CA TRP A 199 -10.20 20.99 -4.18
C TRP A 199 -9.65 22.13 -3.30
N ASN A 200 -8.68 22.90 -3.79
CA ASN A 200 -8.18 24.08 -3.09
C ASN A 200 -9.25 25.18 -3.00
N ASP A 201 -10.05 25.37 -4.05
CA ASP A 201 -11.14 26.34 -4.08
C ASP A 201 -12.22 25.96 -3.06
N TYR A 202 -12.57 24.67 -2.95
CA TYR A 202 -13.46 24.15 -1.90
C TYR A 202 -12.91 24.41 -0.49
N LEU A 203 -11.61 24.20 -0.26
CA LEU A 203 -10.96 24.41 1.04
C LEU A 203 -10.48 25.84 1.29
N LYS A 204 -10.85 26.81 0.45
CA LYS A 204 -10.27 28.16 0.48
C LYS A 204 -10.43 28.87 1.82
N GLN A 205 -11.59 28.71 2.46
CA GLN A 205 -11.88 29.25 3.80
C GLN A 205 -11.57 28.26 4.93
N GLY A 206 -10.75 27.24 4.64
CA GLY A 206 -10.63 26.07 5.49
C GLY A 206 -10.14 26.36 6.91
N ILE A 207 -10.95 25.95 7.88
CA ILE A 207 -10.66 25.93 9.31
C ILE A 207 -10.10 24.56 9.72
N GLU A 208 -9.41 24.50 10.85
CA GLU A 208 -8.90 23.25 11.41
C GLU A 208 -9.82 22.74 12.52
N GLN A 209 -10.06 21.42 12.51
CA GLN A 209 -10.82 20.72 13.54
C GLN A 209 -10.08 19.43 13.90
N THR A 210 -10.02 19.14 15.20
CA THR A 210 -9.49 17.87 15.70
C THR A 210 -10.63 16.91 15.99
N VAL A 211 -10.53 15.70 15.44
CA VAL A 211 -11.47 14.61 15.63
C VAL A 211 -10.79 13.51 16.44
N GLU A 212 -11.40 13.13 17.57
CA GLU A 212 -10.95 12.00 18.37
C GLU A 212 -11.45 10.70 17.75
N LEU A 213 -10.54 9.91 17.17
CA LEU A 213 -10.89 8.71 16.39
C LEU A 213 -11.52 7.59 17.25
N THR A 214 -11.37 7.64 18.57
CA THR A 214 -12.04 6.68 19.49
C THR A 214 -13.53 6.96 19.69
N GLN A 215 -14.00 8.16 19.32
CA GLN A 215 -15.38 8.60 19.53
C GLN A 215 -16.24 8.52 18.26
N VAL A 216 -15.66 8.09 17.15
CA VAL A 216 -16.31 8.05 15.83
C VAL A 216 -16.03 6.73 15.13
N ASN A 217 -16.96 6.32 14.26
CA ASN A 217 -16.75 5.14 13.43
C ASN A 217 -15.85 5.48 12.24
N ILE A 218 -14.81 4.70 12.00
CA ILE A 218 -13.95 4.87 10.82
C ILE A 218 -14.38 3.86 9.76
N ILE A 219 -14.76 4.35 8.58
CA ILE A 219 -15.21 3.49 7.48
C ILE A 219 -14.41 3.74 6.19
N GLY A 220 -14.51 2.81 5.25
CA GLY A 220 -13.81 2.85 3.97
C GLY A 220 -12.53 2.02 3.99
N THR A 221 -11.43 2.60 3.53
CA THR A 221 -10.10 1.97 3.49
C THR A 221 -9.07 2.86 4.17
N PRO A 222 -9.19 3.10 5.49
CA PRO A 222 -8.23 3.92 6.22
C PRO A 222 -6.84 3.27 6.20
N PRO A 223 -5.76 4.06 6.18
CA PRO A 223 -4.42 3.54 6.48
C PRO A 223 -4.35 3.00 7.92
N PRO A 224 -3.38 2.14 8.27
CA PRO A 224 -3.16 1.74 9.66
C PRO A 224 -2.94 2.95 10.58
N LEU A 225 -3.50 2.93 11.80
CA LEU A 225 -3.38 4.05 12.74
C LEU A 225 -1.93 4.32 13.18
N GLY A 226 -1.09 3.28 13.25
CA GLY A 226 0.34 3.42 13.55
C GLY A 226 1.13 4.16 12.47
N GLU A 227 0.57 4.31 11.26
CA GLU A 227 1.25 4.86 10.10
C GLU A 227 0.86 6.31 9.84
N VAL A 228 1.15 7.19 10.81
CA VAL A 228 0.81 8.63 10.80
C VAL A 228 1.05 9.32 9.45
N SER A 229 2.16 8.97 8.78
CA SER A 229 2.52 9.58 7.49
C SER A 229 1.59 9.23 6.32
N ALA A 230 0.87 8.11 6.40
CA ALA A 230 -0.08 7.66 5.37
C ALA A 230 -1.44 8.37 5.45
N TRP A 231 -1.70 9.03 6.58
CA TRP A 231 -2.91 9.82 6.85
C TRP A 231 -2.80 11.24 6.32
N ALA A 232 -1.63 11.87 6.43
CA ALA A 232 -1.42 13.25 5.99
C ALA A 232 -1.79 13.45 4.50
N GLY A 233 -2.57 14.49 4.23
CA GLY A 233 -3.08 14.83 2.89
C GLY A 233 -4.24 13.97 2.40
N ARG A 234 -4.71 12.96 3.16
CA ARG A 234 -5.88 12.16 2.77
C ARG A 234 -7.13 13.03 2.71
N GLN A 235 -7.95 12.79 1.71
CA GLN A 235 -9.31 13.30 1.70
C GLN A 235 -10.18 12.41 2.59
N VAL A 236 -10.95 13.04 3.46
CA VAL A 236 -11.88 12.37 4.38
C VAL A 236 -13.24 13.03 4.31
N ALA A 237 -14.28 12.34 4.75
CA ALA A 237 -15.60 12.93 4.91
C ALA A 237 -16.13 12.67 6.30
N LEU A 238 -16.71 13.70 6.92
CA LEU A 238 -17.44 13.58 8.17
C LEU A 238 -18.90 13.29 7.82
N LEU A 239 -19.40 12.16 8.31
CA LEU A 239 -20.75 11.69 8.04
C LEU A 239 -21.56 11.70 9.33
N ASN A 240 -22.87 11.89 9.19
CA ASN A 240 -23.84 11.70 10.26
C ASN A 240 -24.93 10.78 9.74
N ARG A 241 -25.18 9.64 10.39
CA ARG A 241 -26.15 8.64 9.93
C ARG A 241 -25.94 8.26 8.45
N ASN A 242 -24.68 8.09 8.06
CA ASN A 242 -24.25 7.74 6.70
C ASN A 242 -24.56 8.79 5.62
N GLN A 243 -24.88 10.04 5.99
CA GLN A 243 -25.03 11.17 5.08
C GLN A 243 -23.84 12.11 5.17
N THR A 244 -23.34 12.56 4.02
CA THR A 244 -22.19 13.48 3.95
C THR A 244 -22.53 14.83 4.56
N GLN A 245 -21.80 15.23 5.61
CA GLN A 245 -21.92 16.57 6.20
C GLN A 245 -20.89 17.53 5.61
N VAL A 246 -19.63 17.09 5.60
CA VAL A 246 -18.53 17.89 5.06
C VAL A 246 -17.38 16.99 4.63
N MET A 247 -16.66 17.39 3.58
CA MET A 247 -15.40 16.77 3.20
C MET A 247 -14.23 17.60 3.71
N ALA A 248 -13.13 16.94 4.05
CA ALA A 248 -11.97 17.55 4.67
C ALA A 248 -10.66 16.96 4.15
N GLU A 249 -9.56 17.67 4.37
CA GLU A 249 -8.20 17.20 4.11
C GLU A 249 -7.46 16.98 5.43
N VAL A 250 -6.89 15.80 5.63
CA VAL A 250 -6.11 15.49 6.83
C VAL A 250 -4.82 16.30 6.83
N LYS A 251 -4.56 17.00 7.93
CA LYS A 251 -3.31 17.73 8.16
C LYS A 251 -2.28 16.81 8.80
N HIS A 252 -2.64 16.17 9.91
CA HIS A 252 -1.79 15.23 10.64
C HIS A 252 -2.63 14.33 11.56
N LEU A 253 -2.05 13.23 11.99
CA LEU A 253 -2.60 12.32 13.00
C LEU A 253 -1.60 12.24 14.17
N HIS A 254 -2.02 12.61 15.38
CA HIS A 254 -1.20 12.46 16.58
C HIS A 254 -1.89 11.50 17.55
N GLY A 255 -1.30 10.31 17.73
CA GLY A 255 -1.96 9.23 18.47
C GLY A 255 -3.28 8.85 17.80
N LYS A 256 -4.40 9.16 18.46
CA LYS A 256 -5.76 8.94 17.94
C LYS A 256 -6.50 10.23 17.59
N GLN A 257 -5.82 11.37 17.63
CA GLN A 257 -6.38 12.68 17.29
C GLN A 257 -6.06 13.03 15.85
N LEU A 258 -7.10 13.07 15.02
CA LEU A 258 -7.00 13.40 13.60
C LEU A 258 -7.32 14.88 13.39
N THR A 259 -6.32 15.68 13.04
CA THR A 259 -6.53 17.09 12.69
C THR A 259 -6.83 17.21 11.21
N VAL A 260 -7.97 17.81 10.87
CA VAL A 260 -8.47 17.96 9.51
C VAL A 260 -8.72 19.42 9.17
N ARG A 261 -8.56 19.77 7.90
CA ARG A 261 -8.92 21.08 7.33
C ARG A 261 -10.21 20.94 6.53
N LEU A 262 -11.21 21.76 6.85
CA LEU A 262 -12.56 21.70 6.29
C LEU A 262 -13.14 23.10 6.08
N PRO A 263 -14.07 23.30 5.13
CA PRO A 263 -14.57 24.64 4.79
C PRO A 263 -15.48 25.26 5.86
N TYR A 264 -16.20 24.45 6.64
CA TYR A 264 -17.12 24.88 7.69
C TYR A 264 -17.37 23.75 8.69
N LEU A 265 -17.65 24.08 9.96
CA LEU A 265 -17.92 23.06 10.99
C LEU A 265 -19.27 22.38 10.70
N PRO A 266 -19.33 21.04 10.68
CA PRO A 266 -20.60 20.33 10.62
C PRO A 266 -21.34 20.45 11.96
N HIS A 267 -22.68 20.39 11.93
CA HIS A 267 -23.49 20.41 13.16
C HIS A 267 -23.23 19.20 14.06
N ALA A 268 -23.16 18.01 13.46
CA ALA A 268 -22.88 16.75 14.14
C ALA A 268 -22.34 15.73 13.12
N PHE A 269 -21.53 14.78 13.59
CA PHE A 269 -21.04 13.64 12.82
C PHE A 269 -20.75 12.49 13.78
N ASP A 270 -20.93 11.27 13.31
CA ASP A 270 -20.71 10.02 14.05
C ASP A 270 -19.67 9.13 13.35
N CYS A 271 -19.22 9.53 12.16
CA CYS A 271 -18.40 8.69 11.30
C CYS A 271 -17.42 9.51 10.45
N VAL A 272 -16.23 8.92 10.21
CA VAL A 272 -15.19 9.42 9.32
C VAL A 272 -14.99 8.41 8.19
N LEU A 273 -15.32 8.81 6.96
CA LEU A 273 -15.05 8.05 5.74
C LEU A 273 -13.68 8.42 5.20
N ILE A 274 -12.83 7.41 4.96
CA ILE A 274 -11.51 7.58 4.36
C ILE A 274 -11.32 6.57 3.25
N ARG A 275 -10.83 7.00 2.09
CA ARG A 275 -10.46 6.10 0.99
C ARG A 275 -9.14 6.53 0.36
N ASP A 276 -8.99 6.38 -0.95
CA ASP A 276 -7.72 6.48 -1.65
C ASP A 276 -7.50 7.81 -2.38
N THR A 277 -8.26 8.88 -2.13
CA THR A 277 -7.83 10.23 -2.56
C THR A 277 -6.85 10.82 -1.56
N GLN A 278 -5.72 11.33 -2.05
CA GLN A 278 -4.77 12.09 -1.24
C GLN A 278 -4.14 13.25 -2.01
N ARG A 279 -3.74 14.29 -1.29
CA ARG A 279 -2.74 15.24 -1.75
C ARG A 279 -1.36 14.57 -1.65
N SER A 280 -0.74 14.37 -2.79
CA SER A 280 0.59 13.79 -2.90
C SER A 280 1.68 14.78 -2.47
N LEU A 281 2.92 14.28 -2.36
CA LEU A 281 4.11 15.09 -2.06
C LEU A 281 4.42 16.16 -3.11
N SER A 282 3.86 16.05 -4.32
CA SER A 282 3.98 17.10 -5.36
C SER A 282 2.92 18.19 -5.18
N GLY A 283 2.08 18.11 -4.15
CA GLY A 283 0.96 19.02 -3.89
C GLY A 283 -0.29 18.72 -4.71
N LEU A 284 -0.27 17.69 -5.57
CA LEU A 284 -1.36 17.33 -6.46
C LEU A 284 -2.35 16.36 -5.81
N VAL A 285 -3.64 16.55 -6.05
CA VAL A 285 -4.72 15.63 -5.67
C VAL A 285 -4.74 14.42 -6.62
N GLU A 286 -4.40 13.26 -6.07
CA GLU A 286 -4.15 12.01 -6.78
C GLU A 286 -4.67 10.80 -5.99
N THR A 287 -4.65 9.63 -6.62
CA THR A 287 -4.95 8.37 -5.94
C THR A 287 -3.75 7.95 -5.09
N ALA A 288 -3.99 7.71 -3.81
CA ALA A 288 -3.04 7.21 -2.86
C ALA A 288 -2.50 5.85 -3.27
N VAL A 289 -1.19 5.72 -3.21
CA VAL A 289 -0.52 4.45 -3.37
C VAL A 289 -0.84 3.61 -2.13
N PRO A 290 -1.32 2.36 -2.28
CA PRO A 290 -1.50 1.46 -1.15
C PRO A 290 -0.22 1.39 -0.29
N PHE A 291 -0.37 1.36 1.02
CA PHE A 291 0.76 1.34 1.96
C PHE A 291 1.77 0.22 1.62
N ALA A 292 1.25 -0.92 1.15
CA ALA A 292 1.98 -2.08 0.67
C ALA A 292 1.92 -2.23 -0.86
N ALA A 293 2.22 -1.18 -1.64
CA ALA A 293 2.22 -1.26 -3.12
C ALA A 293 3.55 -1.65 -3.79
N GLU A 294 4.67 -1.72 -3.05
CA GLU A 294 5.98 -2.07 -3.60
C GLU A 294 5.96 -3.50 -4.19
N PRO A 295 6.23 -3.72 -5.49
CA PRO A 295 6.10 -5.05 -6.08
C PRO A 295 7.05 -6.05 -5.41
N LEU A 296 6.52 -7.22 -5.08
CA LEU A 296 7.31 -8.39 -4.71
C LEU A 296 7.50 -9.26 -5.94
N THR A 297 8.69 -9.83 -6.06
CA THR A 297 9.04 -10.73 -7.17
C THR A 297 9.21 -12.12 -6.59
N TYR A 298 8.47 -13.07 -7.15
CA TYR A 298 8.71 -14.49 -6.95
C TYR A 298 9.58 -14.95 -8.10
N LEU A 299 10.79 -15.38 -7.78
CA LEU A 299 11.63 -16.04 -8.77
C LEU A 299 11.55 -17.56 -8.54
N PRO A 300 11.45 -18.36 -9.60
CA PRO A 300 11.76 -19.78 -9.46
C PRO A 300 13.19 -19.89 -8.94
N ALA A 301 13.46 -20.91 -8.12
CA ALA A 301 14.82 -21.31 -7.80
C ALA A 301 15.61 -21.38 -9.13
N SER A 302 16.56 -20.47 -9.33
CA SER A 302 17.23 -20.28 -10.62
C SER A 302 17.85 -21.58 -11.14
N ASN A 303 17.97 -21.73 -12.47
CA ASN A 303 18.68 -22.79 -13.20
C ASN A 303 20.18 -22.92 -12.79
N MET A 304 20.42 -23.33 -11.55
CA MET A 304 21.72 -23.66 -10.99
C MET A 304 21.64 -25.12 -10.53
N SER A 305 22.64 -25.90 -10.90
CA SER A 305 22.72 -27.35 -10.85
C SER A 305 22.72 -28.00 -9.44
N ASP A 306 22.30 -27.29 -8.40
CA ASP A 306 22.23 -27.84 -7.05
C ASP A 306 20.83 -28.42 -6.78
N LEU A 307 20.78 -29.74 -6.55
CA LEU A 307 19.55 -30.47 -6.18
C LEU A 307 18.82 -29.85 -4.97
N ALA A 308 19.54 -29.20 -4.05
CA ALA A 308 18.96 -28.51 -2.89
C ALA A 308 18.05 -27.33 -3.28
N LEU A 309 18.31 -26.66 -4.40
CA LEU A 309 17.50 -25.55 -4.91
C LEU A 309 16.18 -26.02 -5.54
N GLN A 310 16.14 -27.23 -6.10
CA GLN A 310 14.92 -27.76 -6.72
C GLN A 310 13.81 -27.99 -5.70
N ASN A 311 14.17 -28.31 -4.46
CA ASN A 311 13.21 -28.62 -3.39
C ASN A 311 12.85 -27.40 -2.51
N SER A 312 13.55 -26.27 -2.67
CA SER A 312 13.42 -25.13 -1.76
C SER A 312 12.28 -24.14 -2.14
N GLY A 313 11.64 -24.38 -3.28
CA GLY A 313 10.48 -23.62 -3.75
C GLY A 313 10.85 -22.24 -4.32
N MET A 314 9.85 -21.35 -4.38
CA MET A 314 10.02 -20.01 -4.94
C MET A 314 10.75 -19.07 -3.97
N GLN A 315 11.72 -18.31 -4.47
CA GLN A 315 12.37 -17.24 -3.72
C GLN A 315 11.52 -15.98 -3.74
N VAL A 316 11.22 -15.46 -2.55
CA VAL A 316 10.50 -14.19 -2.40
C VAL A 316 11.52 -13.07 -2.20
N MET A 317 11.53 -12.13 -3.14
CA MET A 317 12.40 -10.96 -3.07
C MET A 317 11.61 -9.68 -3.25
N GLY A 318 12.09 -8.61 -2.63
CA GLY A 318 11.43 -7.34 -2.79
C GLY A 318 12.14 -6.19 -2.12
N ARG A 319 11.42 -5.08 -2.08
CA ARG A 319 11.83 -3.86 -1.41
C ARG A 319 10.79 -3.47 -0.39
N VAL A 320 11.28 -3.06 0.77
CA VAL A 320 10.51 -2.42 1.83
C VAL A 320 11.22 -1.13 2.21
N GLY A 321 10.75 0.02 1.74
CA GLY A 321 11.38 1.31 2.05
C GLY A 321 12.85 1.38 1.61
N GLN A 322 13.77 1.53 2.57
CA GLN A 322 15.21 1.64 2.32
C GLN A 322 15.97 0.30 2.26
N ILE A 323 15.28 -0.83 2.42
CA ILE A 323 15.88 -2.16 2.40
C ILE A 323 15.44 -2.97 1.18
N ASP A 324 16.37 -3.74 0.63
CA ASP A 324 16.05 -4.86 -0.27
C ASP A 324 16.09 -6.16 0.56
N PHE A 325 15.17 -7.09 0.34
CA PHE A 325 15.13 -8.37 1.06
C PHE A 325 15.02 -9.57 0.12
N CYS A 326 15.45 -10.74 0.61
CA CYS A 326 15.35 -12.03 -0.08
C CYS A 326 15.19 -13.18 0.91
N LEU A 327 14.15 -14.01 0.75
CA LEU A 327 14.11 -15.36 1.33
C LEU A 327 15.02 -16.27 0.49
N VAL A 328 16.25 -16.44 0.95
CA VAL A 328 17.36 -17.00 0.15
C VAL A 328 17.11 -18.45 -0.24
N ASN A 329 16.56 -19.23 0.69
CA ASN A 329 16.25 -20.64 0.47
C ASN A 329 14.78 -20.86 0.08
N GLY A 330 14.09 -19.84 -0.41
CA GLY A 330 12.70 -19.97 -0.85
C GLY A 330 11.70 -20.22 0.28
N ILE A 331 10.48 -20.59 -0.11
CA ILE A 331 9.34 -20.78 0.82
C ILE A 331 9.25 -22.19 1.42
N LEU A 332 9.92 -23.20 0.84
CA LEU A 332 9.93 -24.60 1.29
C LEU A 332 11.28 -25.03 1.91
N GLY A 333 12.32 -24.20 1.77
CA GLY A 333 13.65 -24.50 2.28
C GLY A 333 13.91 -23.98 3.70
N ASP A 334 15.10 -24.32 4.21
CA ASP A 334 15.59 -23.93 5.51
C ASP A 334 15.59 -22.39 5.71
N PRO A 335 15.16 -21.88 6.87
CA PRO A 335 14.96 -20.45 7.07
C PRO A 335 16.23 -19.60 6.89
N LEU A 336 16.16 -18.65 5.95
CA LEU A 336 17.21 -17.65 5.76
C LEU A 336 16.63 -16.40 5.08
N LEU A 337 16.43 -15.33 5.84
CA LEU A 337 16.04 -14.02 5.32
C LEU A 337 17.27 -13.10 5.25
N HIS A 338 17.63 -12.70 4.03
CA HIS A 338 18.64 -11.67 3.80
C HIS A 338 17.99 -10.29 3.71
N VAL A 339 18.50 -9.33 4.49
CA VAL A 339 18.11 -7.92 4.44
C VAL A 339 19.33 -7.07 4.10
N ARG A 340 19.25 -6.31 3.02
CA ARG A 340 20.31 -5.39 2.57
C ARG A 340 19.90 -3.94 2.72
N LEU A 341 20.71 -3.18 3.45
CA LEU A 341 20.52 -1.73 3.59
C LEU A 341 21.04 -1.04 2.33
N ARG A 342 20.22 -0.26 1.61
CA ARG A 342 20.62 0.28 0.30
C ARG A 342 21.62 1.43 0.37
N GLN A 343 21.55 2.22 1.43
CA GLN A 343 22.40 3.39 1.63
C GLN A 343 23.72 3.04 2.33
N GLN A 344 23.87 1.79 2.78
CA GLN A 344 25.05 1.29 3.45
C GLN A 344 25.59 0.07 2.70
N ARG A 345 26.89 -0.23 2.83
CA ARG A 345 27.44 -1.51 2.34
C ARG A 345 27.27 -2.59 3.41
N ARG A 346 26.01 -2.79 3.85
CA ARG A 346 25.67 -3.59 5.03
C ARG A 346 24.51 -4.53 4.75
N SER A 347 24.65 -5.76 5.21
CA SER A 347 23.63 -6.81 5.16
C SER A 347 23.41 -7.39 6.55
N LEU A 348 22.16 -7.75 6.81
CA LEU A 348 21.69 -8.45 7.99
C LEU A 348 21.14 -9.81 7.53
N LEU A 349 21.35 -10.85 8.33
CA LEU A 349 20.75 -12.17 8.11
C LEU A 349 19.85 -12.52 9.29
N PHE A 350 18.67 -13.07 9.00
CA PHE A 350 17.81 -13.70 10.01
C PHE A 350 17.79 -15.19 9.71
N ASP A 351 18.22 -15.96 10.70
CA ASP A 351 18.67 -17.35 10.61
C ASP A 351 19.81 -17.58 9.62
N LEU A 352 20.30 -18.81 9.61
CA LEU A 352 21.38 -19.35 8.79
C LEU A 352 21.02 -20.76 8.34
N GLY A 353 19.85 -20.94 7.73
CA GLY A 353 19.46 -22.21 7.15
C GLY A 353 20.39 -22.67 6.03
N GLU A 354 20.53 -24.00 5.90
CA GLU A 354 21.40 -24.57 4.88
C GLU A 354 20.79 -24.39 3.48
N GLY A 355 21.62 -24.03 2.50
CA GLY A 355 21.12 -23.82 1.15
C GLY A 355 22.09 -23.02 0.29
N VAL A 356 21.57 -22.01 -0.41
CA VAL A 356 22.34 -21.31 -1.44
C VAL A 356 23.50 -20.54 -0.83
N ARG A 357 24.70 -20.79 -1.35
CA ARG A 357 25.87 -20.01 -0.98
C ARG A 357 25.67 -18.54 -1.36
N LEU A 358 25.61 -17.67 -0.34
CA LEU A 358 25.59 -16.23 -0.56
C LEU A 358 26.82 -15.81 -1.39
N PRO A 359 26.65 -14.97 -2.43
CA PRO A 359 27.78 -14.41 -3.17
C PRO A 359 28.77 -13.74 -2.21
N ALA A 360 30.07 -13.93 -2.42
CA ALA A 360 31.11 -13.43 -1.51
C ALA A 360 30.98 -11.92 -1.22
N ARG A 361 30.57 -11.14 -2.24
CA ARG A 361 30.28 -9.70 -2.10
C ARG A 361 29.22 -9.40 -1.04
N ILE A 362 28.18 -10.22 -0.93
CA ILE A 362 27.11 -10.07 0.07
C ILE A 362 27.61 -10.59 1.42
N ALA A 363 28.22 -11.78 1.46
CA ALA A 363 28.72 -12.38 2.69
C ALA A 363 29.74 -11.49 3.44
N HIS A 364 30.61 -10.78 2.71
CA HIS A 364 31.57 -9.83 3.31
C HIS A 364 30.89 -8.56 3.86
N GLN A 365 29.68 -8.24 3.41
CA GLN A 365 28.88 -7.10 3.90
C GLN A 365 27.99 -7.48 5.08
N VAL A 366 27.93 -8.75 5.47
CA VAL A 366 27.19 -9.19 6.65
C VAL A 366 27.88 -8.66 7.90
N THR A 367 27.13 -7.88 8.67
CA THR A 367 27.61 -7.31 9.95
C THR A 367 26.93 -7.96 11.14
N ASP A 368 25.67 -8.38 10.96
CA ASP A 368 24.79 -8.88 12.01
C ASP A 368 24.00 -10.08 11.51
N VAL A 369 23.88 -11.08 12.37
CA VAL A 369 23.07 -12.28 12.16
C VAL A 369 22.18 -12.47 13.38
N PHE A 370 20.91 -12.75 13.13
CA PHE A 370 19.88 -12.94 14.15
C PHE A 370 19.34 -14.36 14.05
N ILE A 371 19.76 -15.24 14.96
CA ILE A 371 19.43 -16.66 15.01
C ILE A 371 18.22 -16.86 15.91
N SER A 372 17.08 -17.25 15.34
CA SER A 372 15.84 -17.52 16.07
C SER A 372 16.06 -18.61 17.11
N HIS A 373 16.62 -19.75 16.69
CA HIS A 373 17.04 -20.85 17.54
C HIS A 373 18.08 -21.73 16.84
N THR A 374 18.56 -22.80 17.50
CA THR A 374 19.78 -23.52 17.09
C THR A 374 19.53 -24.94 16.58
N HIS A 375 18.33 -25.20 16.05
CA HIS A 375 18.13 -26.39 15.21
C HIS A 375 18.98 -26.31 13.93
N ILE A 376 19.29 -27.47 13.36
CA ILE A 376 20.28 -27.60 12.29
C ILE A 376 19.89 -26.80 11.03
N ASP A 377 18.60 -26.72 10.72
CA ASP A 377 18.01 -25.96 9.62
C ASP A 377 17.95 -24.45 9.87
N HIS A 378 18.34 -23.97 11.06
CA HIS A 378 18.47 -22.54 11.36
C HIS A 378 19.93 -22.08 11.56
N ILE A 379 20.84 -23.01 11.84
CA ILE A 379 22.26 -22.71 12.12
C ILE A 379 23.26 -23.38 11.17
N GLY A 380 22.85 -24.39 10.40
CA GLY A 380 23.73 -25.21 9.56
C GLY A 380 24.53 -24.41 8.53
N GLY A 381 23.93 -23.35 7.98
CA GLY A 381 24.57 -22.37 7.09
C GLY A 381 25.70 -21.56 7.73
N PHE A 382 25.92 -21.65 9.04
CA PHE A 382 27.04 -21.00 9.73
C PHE A 382 28.41 -21.38 9.13
N ILE A 383 28.59 -22.62 8.68
CA ILE A 383 29.84 -23.05 8.02
C ILE A 383 30.12 -22.24 6.76
N MET A 384 29.08 -21.89 5.99
CA MET A 384 29.22 -21.07 4.79
C MET A 384 29.61 -19.62 5.12
N LEU A 385 28.99 -19.05 6.16
CA LEU A 385 29.34 -17.73 6.66
C LEU A 385 30.80 -17.72 7.16
N LEU A 386 31.15 -18.68 8.02
CA LEU A 386 32.48 -18.84 8.60
C LEU A 386 33.58 -18.85 7.51
N ARG A 387 33.40 -19.66 6.47
CA ARG A 387 34.34 -19.72 5.33
C ARG A 387 34.46 -18.37 4.62
N SER A 388 33.37 -17.63 4.53
CA SER A 388 33.33 -16.31 3.87
C SER A 388 33.89 -15.18 4.75
N ARG A 389 34.17 -15.44 6.04
CA ARG A 389 34.77 -14.47 6.97
C ARG A 389 36.27 -14.64 7.17
N ILE A 390 36.92 -15.54 6.44
CA ILE A 390 38.38 -15.67 6.46
C ILE A 390 39.00 -14.46 5.74
N GLY A 391 39.74 -13.63 6.47
CA GLY A 391 40.31 -12.39 5.96
C GLY A 391 40.36 -11.29 7.02
N GLU A 392 40.69 -10.07 6.58
CA GLU A 392 40.74 -8.88 7.44
C GLU A 392 39.36 -8.21 7.46
N PHE A 393 38.51 -8.68 8.36
CA PHE A 393 37.16 -8.15 8.56
C PHE A 393 36.92 -7.84 10.03
N PRO A 394 36.07 -6.84 10.35
CA PRO A 394 35.61 -6.65 11.72
C PRO A 394 34.83 -7.89 12.21
N PRO A 395 34.70 -8.09 13.54
CA PRO A 395 33.87 -9.15 14.08
C PRO A 395 32.43 -9.10 13.54
N CYS A 396 31.90 -10.26 13.14
CA CYS A 396 30.48 -10.37 12.80
C CYS A 396 29.68 -10.56 14.09
N ARG A 397 28.62 -9.78 14.29
CA ARG A 397 27.77 -9.92 15.48
C ARG A 397 26.70 -10.99 15.24
N LEU A 398 26.53 -11.89 16.19
CA LEU A 398 25.51 -12.92 16.20
C LEU A 398 24.62 -12.70 17.42
N TYR A 399 23.32 -12.68 17.21
CA TYR A 399 22.32 -12.61 18.27
C TYR A 399 21.51 -13.91 18.24
N GLY A 400 21.16 -14.46 19.39
CA GLY A 400 20.28 -15.63 19.43
C GLY A 400 19.96 -16.07 20.86
N PRO A 401 19.31 -17.23 21.06
CA PRO A 401 18.89 -17.64 22.39
C PRO A 401 20.08 -18.03 23.28
N PRO A 402 19.83 -18.19 24.60
CA PRO A 402 20.84 -18.69 25.54
C PRO A 402 21.50 -19.98 25.06
N GLY A 403 22.83 -20.06 25.18
CA GLY A 403 23.63 -21.19 24.71
C GLY A 403 24.20 -21.06 23.28
N LEU A 404 23.82 -20.04 22.52
CA LEU A 404 24.36 -19.80 21.17
C LEU A 404 25.90 -19.72 21.16
N ALA A 405 26.53 -19.11 22.16
CA ALA A 405 27.99 -18.98 22.20
C ALA A 405 28.68 -20.34 22.25
N GLN A 406 28.10 -21.29 23.00
CA GLN A 406 28.63 -22.65 23.09
C GLN A 406 28.48 -23.42 21.77
N ASN A 407 27.35 -23.27 21.08
CA ASN A 407 27.12 -23.90 19.78
C ASN A 407 28.11 -23.39 18.72
N ILE A 408 28.29 -22.08 18.62
CA ILE A 408 29.26 -21.48 17.69
C ILE A 408 30.70 -21.90 18.03
N LYS A 409 31.04 -21.92 19.33
CA LYS A 409 32.35 -22.43 19.77
C LYS A 409 32.57 -23.88 19.31
N GLY A 410 31.56 -24.74 19.38
CA GLY A 410 31.61 -26.11 18.86
C GLY A 410 31.96 -26.16 17.36
N PHE A 411 31.27 -25.37 16.54
CA PHE A 411 31.58 -25.26 15.10
C PHE A 411 33.02 -24.82 14.83
N LEU A 412 33.52 -23.83 15.59
CA LEU A 412 34.89 -23.34 15.45
C LEU A 412 35.93 -24.39 15.88
N GLN A 413 35.66 -25.13 16.96
CA GLN A 413 36.58 -26.14 17.51
C GLN A 413 36.64 -27.41 16.67
N GLY A 414 35.61 -27.68 15.86
CA GLY A 414 35.58 -28.80 14.92
C GLY A 414 36.53 -28.66 13.71
N ILE A 415 37.16 -27.49 13.53
CA ILE A 415 38.01 -27.18 12.36
C ILE A 415 39.46 -26.97 12.80
N LEU A 416 40.41 -27.51 12.02
CA LEU A 416 41.84 -27.26 12.20
C LEU A 416 42.24 -25.91 11.57
N TRP A 417 42.86 -25.03 12.37
CA TRP A 417 43.19 -23.65 12.00
C TRP A 417 44.70 -23.37 11.94
N ASP A 418 45.45 -24.20 11.21
CA ASP A 418 46.92 -24.14 11.12
C ASP A 418 47.46 -23.08 10.13
N ARG A 419 46.60 -22.52 9.26
CA ARG A 419 47.02 -21.71 8.08
C ARG A 419 46.47 -20.28 8.03
N ILE A 420 45.65 -19.87 8.99
CA ILE A 420 44.92 -18.58 8.92
C ILE A 420 45.70 -17.39 9.51
N GLY A 421 46.64 -17.63 10.43
CA GLY A 421 47.36 -16.57 11.14
C GLY A 421 46.42 -15.52 11.74
N GLY A 422 46.75 -14.23 11.57
CA GLY A 422 45.91 -13.12 12.05
C GLY A 422 44.60 -12.88 11.28
N ARG A 423 44.35 -13.63 10.19
CA ARG A 423 43.15 -13.50 9.34
C ARG A 423 42.00 -14.39 9.77
N ALA A 424 42.04 -14.83 11.03
CA ALA A 424 41.04 -15.71 11.59
C ALA A 424 39.68 -15.00 11.71
N PRO A 425 38.57 -15.64 11.29
CA PRO A 425 37.23 -15.13 11.53
C PRO A 425 36.99 -14.81 13.02
N GLN A 426 36.34 -13.67 13.28
CA GLN A 426 35.96 -13.21 14.61
C GLN A 426 34.45 -13.00 14.69
N PHE A 427 33.89 -13.37 15.85
CA PHE A 427 32.47 -13.28 16.12
C PHE A 427 32.22 -12.67 17.50
N GLU A 428 31.27 -11.75 17.57
CA GLU A 428 30.72 -11.26 18.83
C GLU A 428 29.32 -11.84 18.99
N ILE A 429 29.11 -12.62 20.04
CA ILE A 429 27.86 -13.34 20.25
C ILE A 429 27.12 -12.67 21.40
N ALA A 430 25.85 -12.34 21.19
CA ALA A 430 24.94 -11.82 22.19
C ALA A 430 23.80 -12.83 22.39
N GLU A 431 23.81 -13.48 23.55
CA GLU A 431 22.72 -14.35 23.99
C GLU A 431 21.60 -13.46 24.56
N VAL A 432 20.41 -13.59 24.00
CA VAL A 432 19.25 -12.76 24.34
C VAL A 432 18.46 -13.45 25.45
N HIS A 433 18.53 -12.87 26.66
CA HIS A 433 17.70 -13.25 27.78
C HIS A 433 16.50 -12.29 27.89
N THR A 434 15.61 -12.54 28.85
CA THR A 434 14.37 -11.77 29.02
C THR A 434 14.61 -10.28 29.27
N ASP A 435 15.66 -9.93 30.02
CA ASP A 435 15.92 -8.55 30.47
C ASP A 435 17.37 -8.06 30.22
N HIS A 436 18.23 -8.90 29.64
CA HIS A 436 19.64 -8.55 29.38
C HIS A 436 20.24 -9.36 28.22
N LEU A 437 21.40 -8.91 27.75
CA LEU A 437 22.26 -9.60 26.79
C LEU A 437 23.54 -10.07 27.47
N LEU A 438 23.81 -11.37 27.42
CA LEU A 438 25.12 -11.91 27.75
C LEU A 438 25.98 -11.94 26.50
N ARG A 439 27.19 -11.36 26.57
CA ARG A 439 28.01 -11.13 25.39
C ARG A 439 29.36 -11.83 25.48
N PHE A 440 29.81 -12.35 24.34
CA PHE A 440 31.04 -13.11 24.21
C PHE A 440 31.77 -12.74 22.91
N ARG A 441 33.10 -12.84 22.92
CA ARG A 441 33.92 -12.78 21.71
C ARG A 441 34.59 -14.13 21.48
N LEU A 442 34.42 -14.65 20.26
CA LEU A 442 35.06 -15.87 19.77
C LEU A 442 35.92 -15.57 18.55
N GLN A 443 37.07 -16.24 18.46
CA GLN A 443 37.96 -16.17 17.31
C GLN A 443 38.37 -17.58 16.89
N ALA A 444 38.27 -17.86 15.59
CA ALA A 444 38.72 -19.12 15.02
C ALA A 444 40.21 -19.37 15.35
N GLY A 445 40.55 -20.62 15.70
CA GLY A 445 41.91 -20.99 16.12
C GLY A 445 42.28 -20.63 17.56
N GLN A 446 41.41 -19.95 18.31
CA GLN A 446 41.60 -19.70 19.74
C GLN A 446 40.65 -20.55 20.59
N GLN A 447 41.11 -21.00 21.76
CA GLN A 447 40.29 -21.79 22.68
C GLN A 447 39.43 -20.94 23.62
N ALA A 448 39.84 -19.69 23.87
CA ALA A 448 39.20 -18.81 24.83
C ALA A 448 37.87 -18.28 24.29
N CYS A 449 36.83 -18.35 25.12
CA CYS A 449 35.62 -17.57 24.97
C CYS A 449 35.74 -16.35 25.88
N VAL A 450 35.86 -15.15 25.31
CA VAL A 450 36.11 -13.94 26.08
C VAL A 450 34.78 -13.28 26.42
N PRO A 451 34.35 -13.21 27.69
CA PRO A 451 33.14 -12.49 28.06
C PRO A 451 33.31 -10.99 27.79
N LEU A 452 32.23 -10.34 27.35
CA LEU A 452 32.11 -8.90 27.15
C LEU A 452 31.06 -8.35 28.12
N ASP A 453 30.94 -7.01 28.17
CA ASP A 453 29.98 -6.35 29.06
C ASP A 453 28.53 -6.80 28.81
N GLU A 454 27.84 -7.13 29.89
CA GLU A 454 26.40 -7.37 29.90
C GLU A 454 25.64 -6.07 29.58
N ILE A 455 24.57 -6.19 28.80
CA ILE A 455 23.72 -5.05 28.45
C ILE A 455 22.30 -5.34 28.95
N LYS A 456 21.77 -4.48 29.82
CA LYS A 456 20.35 -4.54 30.20
C LYS A 456 19.47 -4.09 29.03
N LEU A 457 18.41 -4.83 28.75
CA LEU A 457 17.46 -4.52 27.68
C LEU A 457 16.46 -3.44 28.12
N GLU A 458 16.20 -2.51 27.22
CA GLU A 458 15.12 -1.53 27.34
C GLU A 458 14.12 -1.76 26.21
N ALA A 459 12.84 -1.97 26.56
CA ALA A 459 11.75 -2.19 25.60
C ALA A 459 12.08 -3.25 24.51
N ASP A 460 12.73 -4.35 24.94
CA ASP A 460 13.14 -5.49 24.11
C ASP A 460 14.11 -5.17 22.96
N VAL A 461 14.78 -4.01 23.00
CA VAL A 461 15.74 -3.59 21.97
C VAL A 461 17.09 -4.29 22.18
N ILE A 462 17.43 -5.23 21.29
CA ILE A 462 18.69 -5.98 21.34
C ILE A 462 19.83 -5.30 20.56
N LEU A 463 19.48 -4.40 19.64
CA LEU A 463 20.43 -3.61 18.87
C LEU A 463 19.81 -2.25 18.58
N GLN A 464 20.48 -1.20 19.03
CA GLN A 464 20.18 0.18 18.67
C GLN A 464 21.29 0.70 17.75
N ASP A 465 20.93 1.06 16.52
CA ASP A 465 21.80 1.68 15.54
C ASP A 465 21.30 3.10 15.21
N ALA A 466 22.02 3.86 14.38
CA ALA A 466 21.59 5.21 13.99
C ALA A 466 20.35 5.17 13.07
N ASP A 467 20.34 4.24 12.11
CA ASP A 467 19.32 4.19 11.05
C ASP A 467 18.19 3.19 11.33
N PHE A 468 18.36 2.30 12.31
CA PHE A 468 17.37 1.30 12.69
C PHE A 468 17.59 0.78 14.11
N ARG A 469 16.60 0.05 14.62
CA ARG A 469 16.72 -0.78 15.81
C ARG A 469 16.19 -2.18 15.53
N ILE A 470 16.68 -3.15 16.30
CA ILE A 470 16.16 -4.52 16.32
C ILE A 470 15.54 -4.77 17.68
N ARG A 471 14.27 -5.19 17.69
CA ARG A 471 13.63 -5.76 18.87
C ARG A 471 13.52 -7.27 18.74
N ALA A 472 13.56 -7.98 19.85
CA ALA A 472 13.38 -9.42 19.87
C ALA A 472 12.32 -9.83 20.91
N GLN A 473 11.56 -10.87 20.64
CA GLN A 473 10.63 -11.46 21.59
C GLN A 473 10.90 -12.95 21.70
N LEU A 474 10.95 -13.45 22.94
CA LEU A 474 11.08 -14.87 23.21
C LEU A 474 9.72 -15.54 23.08
N LEU A 475 9.64 -16.54 22.21
CA LEU A 475 8.50 -17.43 22.01
C LEU A 475 8.90 -18.86 22.41
N ASP A 476 7.90 -19.74 22.46
CA ASP A 476 8.08 -21.16 22.79
C ASP A 476 7.91 -22.07 21.57
N HIS A 477 8.86 -22.97 21.35
CA HIS A 477 8.86 -24.04 20.35
C HIS A 477 9.19 -25.39 21.01
N HIS A 478 8.74 -25.60 22.26
CA HIS A 478 9.33 -26.57 23.21
C HIS A 478 10.80 -26.32 23.57
N THR A 479 11.41 -25.33 22.93
CA THR A 479 12.69 -24.72 23.24
C THR A 479 12.55 -23.20 23.04
N PRO A 480 13.41 -22.38 23.64
CA PRO A 480 13.34 -20.93 23.46
C PRO A 480 13.67 -20.53 22.01
N VAL A 481 12.76 -19.81 21.36
CA VAL A 481 12.94 -19.27 20.00
C VAL A 481 12.70 -17.77 19.98
N LEU A 482 13.45 -17.03 19.16
CA LEU A 482 13.35 -15.58 19.06
C LEU A 482 12.67 -15.15 17.77
N ALA A 483 11.64 -14.31 17.91
CA ALA A 483 11.11 -13.51 16.82
C ALA A 483 11.78 -12.12 16.81
N TYR A 484 12.04 -11.57 15.62
CA TYR A 484 12.76 -10.31 15.47
C TYR A 484 11.92 -9.26 14.71
N ALA A 485 12.00 -8.01 15.16
CA ALA A 485 11.48 -6.85 14.43
C ALA A 485 12.61 -5.91 14.03
N PHE A 486 12.78 -5.69 12.73
CA PHE A 486 13.62 -4.63 12.18
C PHE A 486 12.78 -3.37 12.00
N GLU A 487 13.17 -2.31 12.71
CA GLU A 487 12.46 -1.04 12.77
C GLU A 487 13.39 0.10 12.33
N PRO A 488 13.26 0.58 11.08
CA PRO A 488 14.03 1.76 10.66
C PRO A 488 13.59 2.97 11.50
N THR A 489 14.55 3.76 11.98
CA THR A 489 14.27 4.87 12.89
C THR A 489 13.40 5.94 12.22
N LYS A 490 13.78 6.42 11.02
CA LYS A 490 13.07 7.47 10.27
C LYS A 490 13.33 7.39 8.75
N GLU A 491 12.30 7.65 7.93
CA GLU A 491 12.46 7.95 6.49
C GLU A 491 12.38 9.47 6.25
N ILE A 492 13.49 10.07 5.83
CA ILE A 492 13.57 11.51 5.54
C ILE A 492 13.28 11.78 4.06
N ASN A 493 12.08 12.30 3.78
CA ASN A 493 11.65 12.72 2.45
C ASN A 493 11.74 14.23 2.29
N ILE A 494 12.17 14.70 1.11
CA ILE A 494 12.28 16.12 0.79
C ILE A 494 11.03 16.57 0.03
N ARG A 495 10.40 17.65 0.51
CA ARG A 495 9.26 18.34 -0.11
C ARG A 495 9.69 19.05 -1.39
N LYS A 496 9.35 18.46 -2.54
CA LYS A 496 9.73 18.97 -3.86
C LYS A 496 8.98 20.25 -4.22
N ASP A 497 7.75 20.39 -3.75
CA ASP A 497 6.93 21.60 -3.83
C ASP A 497 7.63 22.79 -3.16
N TYR A 498 8.17 22.59 -1.95
CA TYR A 498 8.88 23.63 -1.23
C TYR A 498 10.14 24.10 -2.00
N LEU A 499 10.93 23.16 -2.51
CA LEU A 499 12.11 23.46 -3.33
C LEU A 499 11.75 24.28 -4.58
N GLN A 500 10.63 23.96 -5.23
CA GLN A 500 10.17 24.68 -6.42
C GLN A 500 9.69 26.08 -6.08
N THR A 501 8.86 26.24 -5.05
CA THR A 501 8.32 27.53 -4.62
C THR A 501 9.43 28.50 -4.18
N HIS A 502 10.49 27.98 -3.56
CA HIS A 502 11.62 28.78 -3.07
C HIS A 502 12.82 28.79 -4.02
N ASN A 503 12.66 28.23 -5.23
CA ASN A 503 13.70 28.17 -6.27
C ASN A 503 15.04 27.54 -5.81
N LEU A 504 14.99 26.62 -4.85
CA LEU A 504 16.15 25.93 -4.29
C LEU A 504 16.51 24.70 -5.13
N LYS A 505 17.72 24.66 -5.71
CA LYS A 505 18.17 23.53 -6.52
C LYS A 505 18.57 22.32 -5.64
N PRO A 506 18.12 21.09 -5.97
CA PRO A 506 18.59 19.88 -5.29
C PRO A 506 20.11 19.73 -5.44
N GLY A 507 20.80 19.35 -4.36
CA GLY A 507 22.25 19.21 -4.37
C GLY A 507 22.83 18.53 -3.12
N PRO A 508 24.16 18.52 -2.97
CA PRO A 508 24.87 17.86 -1.85
C PRO A 508 24.42 18.31 -0.45
N TRP A 509 23.97 19.56 -0.32
CA TRP A 509 23.44 20.12 0.92
C TRP A 509 22.23 19.32 1.47
N LEU A 510 21.43 18.68 0.61
CA LEU A 510 20.33 17.81 1.04
C LEU A 510 20.84 16.53 1.71
N ALA A 511 21.97 15.98 1.25
CA ALA A 511 22.59 14.82 1.90
C ALA A 511 23.16 15.21 3.26
N GLN A 512 23.75 16.41 3.37
CA GLN A 512 24.24 16.96 4.63
C GLN A 512 23.09 17.22 5.62
N LEU A 513 21.98 17.82 5.17
CA LEU A 513 20.76 18.00 5.97
C LEU A 513 20.24 16.67 6.52
N LYS A 514 20.11 15.65 5.66
CA LYS A 514 19.68 14.30 6.07
C LYS A 514 20.60 13.70 7.12
N LYS A 515 21.92 13.86 6.95
CA LYS A 515 22.91 13.35 7.90
C LYS A 515 22.75 14.00 9.27
N TYR A 516 22.59 15.32 9.35
CA TYR A 516 22.41 16.00 10.63
C TYR A 516 21.08 15.65 11.30
N LEU A 517 19.99 15.52 10.54
CA LEU A 517 18.70 15.08 11.06
C LEU A 517 18.72 13.64 11.61
N LEU A 518 19.41 12.71 10.94
CA LEU A 518 19.58 11.34 11.42
C LEU A 518 20.44 11.29 12.69
N ALA A 519 21.41 12.18 12.82
CA ALA A 519 22.25 12.30 14.01
C ALA A 519 21.58 13.08 15.17
N GLY A 520 20.35 13.57 15.00
CA GLY A 520 19.66 14.40 15.99
C GLY A 520 20.32 15.76 16.22
N ASN A 521 21.12 16.25 15.26
CA ASN A 521 21.83 17.52 15.38
C ASN A 521 20.99 18.66 14.78
N ASP A 522 19.95 19.04 15.50
CA ASP A 522 18.95 20.01 15.06
C ASP A 522 19.49 21.45 15.01
N GLU A 523 20.53 21.75 15.78
CA GLU A 523 21.18 23.06 15.86
C GLU A 523 22.25 23.30 14.78
N ALA A 524 22.67 22.25 14.07
CA ALA A 524 23.66 22.38 13.01
C ALA A 524 23.20 23.38 11.94
N ILE A 525 24.14 24.22 11.46
CA ILE A 525 23.87 25.18 10.40
C ILE A 525 24.22 24.56 9.05
N ILE A 526 23.33 24.73 8.08
CA ILE A 526 23.54 24.36 6.68
C ILE A 526 23.48 25.60 5.78
N THR A 527 24.27 25.58 4.70
CA THR A 527 24.21 26.59 3.64
C THR A 527 23.28 26.11 2.54
N LEU A 528 22.23 26.88 2.27
CA LEU A 528 21.31 26.65 1.16
C LEU A 528 21.94 27.10 -0.19
N PRO A 529 21.44 26.58 -1.34
CA PRO A 529 21.93 26.98 -2.66
C PRO A 529 21.87 28.48 -3.00
N ASP A 530 21.02 29.23 -2.30
CA ASP A 530 20.86 30.68 -2.44
C ASP A 530 21.87 31.47 -1.57
N GLY A 531 22.73 30.78 -0.82
CA GLY A 531 23.71 31.38 0.10
C GLY A 531 23.19 31.57 1.52
N THR A 532 21.92 31.27 1.79
CA THR A 532 21.32 31.44 3.12
C THR A 532 21.88 30.41 4.11
N MET A 533 22.26 30.87 5.30
CA MET A 533 22.68 30.02 6.42
C MET A 533 21.50 29.81 7.37
N ILE A 534 21.10 28.55 7.56
CA ILE A 534 19.92 28.20 8.36
C ILE A 534 20.19 26.97 9.22
N SER A 535 19.57 26.91 10.40
CA SER A 535 19.66 25.70 11.24
C SER A 535 18.83 24.56 10.67
N VAL A 536 19.27 23.33 10.95
CA VAL A 536 18.61 22.10 10.51
C VAL A 536 17.16 22.04 10.99
N ALA A 537 16.87 22.41 12.24
CA ALA A 537 15.50 22.41 12.79
C ALA A 537 14.52 23.27 11.97
N VAL A 538 14.94 24.48 11.61
CA VAL A 538 14.07 25.45 10.93
C VAL A 538 13.78 24.97 9.52
N ILE A 539 14.82 24.64 8.74
CA ILE A 539 14.61 24.19 7.36
C ILE A 539 13.89 22.83 7.30
N ALA A 540 14.13 21.93 8.25
CA ALA A 540 13.50 20.62 8.27
C ALA A 540 11.99 20.69 8.46
N THR A 541 11.49 21.64 9.26
CA THR A 541 10.05 21.82 9.50
C THR A 541 9.27 22.04 8.21
N ASP A 542 9.84 22.81 7.28
CA ASP A 542 9.17 23.16 6.03
C ASP A 542 9.56 22.27 4.85
N LEU A 543 10.82 21.82 4.81
CA LEU A 543 11.41 21.10 3.67
C LEU A 543 11.32 19.58 3.83
N VAL A 544 11.20 19.06 5.04
CA VAL A 544 11.35 17.64 5.33
C VAL A 544 10.04 17.03 5.83
N LEU A 545 9.72 15.85 5.29
CA LEU A 545 8.69 14.97 5.82
C LEU A 545 9.36 13.72 6.38
N ILE A 546 9.32 13.62 7.70
CA ILE A 546 9.78 12.43 8.42
C ILE A 546 8.62 11.43 8.44
N LYS A 547 8.83 10.27 7.80
CA LYS A 547 7.90 9.14 7.88
C LYS A 547 8.44 8.10 8.85
N PRO A 548 7.57 7.37 9.57
CA PRO A 548 7.99 6.14 10.24
C PRO A 548 8.66 5.21 9.24
N GLY A 549 9.74 4.54 9.66
CA GLY A 549 10.35 3.50 8.85
C GLY A 549 9.39 2.32 8.67
N LYS A 550 9.41 1.69 7.50
CA LYS A 550 8.62 0.49 7.25
C LYS A 550 9.17 -0.69 8.03
N LYS A 551 8.50 -1.04 9.14
CA LYS A 551 8.86 -2.19 9.99
C LYS A 551 8.69 -3.51 9.26
N ILE A 552 9.66 -4.40 9.41
CA ILE A 552 9.51 -5.82 9.05
C ILE A 552 9.65 -6.69 10.30
N VAL A 553 8.92 -7.79 10.35
CA VAL A 553 9.00 -8.78 11.43
C VAL A 553 9.27 -10.15 10.83
N TYR A 554 10.13 -10.91 11.51
CA TYR A 554 10.54 -12.26 11.15
C TYR A 554 10.29 -13.18 12.34
N ALA A 555 9.48 -14.22 12.13
CA ALA A 555 9.16 -15.24 13.12
C ALA A 555 9.07 -16.61 12.44
N THR A 556 9.70 -17.62 13.03
CA THR A 556 9.73 -18.99 12.53
C THR A 556 9.72 -19.96 13.70
N ASP A 557 9.25 -21.17 13.46
CA ASP A 557 9.31 -22.33 14.37
C ASP A 557 8.83 -22.01 15.78
N PHE A 558 7.53 -21.80 15.97
CA PHE A 558 6.96 -21.57 17.29
C PHE A 558 5.56 -22.17 17.44
N ALA A 559 5.28 -22.63 18.66
CA ALA A 559 4.05 -23.35 18.95
C ALA A 559 2.84 -22.40 18.92
N ASP A 560 1.69 -22.93 18.50
CA ASP A 560 0.44 -22.17 18.45
C ASP A 560 -0.21 -22.01 19.83
N THR A 561 0.43 -21.26 20.72
CA THR A 561 -0.07 -20.96 22.06
C THR A 561 -0.64 -19.54 22.14
N ALA A 562 -1.58 -19.31 23.06
CA ALA A 562 -2.17 -17.98 23.25
C ALA A 562 -1.11 -16.93 23.63
N ASP A 563 -0.09 -17.30 24.40
CA ASP A 563 1.02 -16.42 24.78
C ASP A 563 1.90 -16.08 23.56
N ASN A 564 2.30 -17.08 22.76
CA ASN A 564 3.06 -16.84 21.53
C ASN A 564 2.29 -15.95 20.55
N ARG A 565 0.99 -16.22 20.34
CA ARG A 565 0.11 -15.38 19.51
C ARG A 565 0.14 -13.93 20.00
N LEU A 566 -0.05 -13.70 21.31
CA LEU A 566 -0.09 -12.35 21.88
C LEU A 566 1.25 -11.61 21.72
N ARG A 567 2.37 -12.29 22.02
CA ARG A 567 3.72 -11.71 21.90
C ARG A 567 4.04 -11.36 20.45
N LEU A 568 3.79 -12.28 19.52
CA LEU A 568 4.05 -12.03 18.10
C LEU A 568 3.10 -10.97 17.54
N GLN A 569 1.82 -10.97 17.89
CA GLN A 569 0.89 -9.91 17.47
C GLN A 569 1.35 -8.53 17.98
N THR A 570 1.85 -8.46 19.21
CA THR A 570 2.38 -7.22 19.79
C THR A 570 3.63 -6.75 19.06
N LEU A 571 4.56 -7.66 18.75
CA LEU A 571 5.78 -7.35 17.99
C LEU A 571 5.45 -6.92 16.54
N ALA A 572 4.57 -7.68 15.88
CA ALA A 572 4.18 -7.51 14.49
C ALA A 572 3.13 -6.43 14.24
N ARG A 573 2.56 -5.82 15.29
CA ARG A 573 1.48 -4.84 15.16
C ARG A 573 1.83 -3.74 14.15
N TYR A 574 1.03 -3.57 13.10
CA TYR A 574 1.28 -2.60 12.02
C TYR A 574 2.59 -2.78 11.25
N ALA A 575 3.19 -3.98 11.24
CA ALA A 575 4.34 -4.25 10.39
C ALA A 575 3.97 -4.07 8.91
N HIS A 576 4.88 -3.49 8.13
CA HIS A 576 4.72 -3.46 6.68
C HIS A 576 4.80 -4.86 6.09
N THR A 577 5.67 -5.72 6.62
CA THR A 577 5.80 -7.10 6.18
C THR A 577 6.11 -8.00 7.35
N LEU A 578 5.29 -9.04 7.53
CA LEU A 578 5.53 -10.14 8.45
C LEU A 578 5.97 -11.35 7.64
N PHE A 579 7.19 -11.82 7.86
CA PHE A 579 7.65 -13.14 7.47
C PHE A 579 7.32 -14.07 8.63
N CYS A 580 6.42 -15.03 8.40
CA CYS A 580 5.96 -15.95 9.42
C CYS A 580 5.97 -17.37 8.89
N GLU A 581 6.39 -18.33 9.71
CA GLU A 581 6.23 -19.74 9.37
C GLU A 581 4.76 -20.13 9.20
N ALA A 582 4.53 -21.18 8.41
CA ALA A 582 3.24 -21.84 8.24
C ALA A 582 3.47 -23.31 7.88
N CYS A 583 4.21 -24.03 8.73
CA CYS A 583 4.77 -25.36 8.40
C CYS A 583 3.70 -26.39 7.99
N PHE A 584 2.55 -26.41 8.66
CA PHE A 584 1.49 -27.40 8.43
C PHE A 584 0.18 -26.79 7.94
N MET A 585 -0.55 -27.51 7.08
CA MET A 585 -1.94 -27.15 6.77
C MET A 585 -2.85 -27.47 7.97
N GLU A 586 -4.06 -26.92 7.98
CA GLU A 586 -5.03 -27.12 9.08
C GLU A 586 -5.34 -28.61 9.33
N ALA A 587 -5.37 -29.42 8.26
CA ALA A 587 -5.57 -30.86 8.34
C ALA A 587 -4.51 -31.58 9.20
N ASP A 588 -3.29 -31.02 9.27
CA ASP A 588 -2.14 -31.56 9.99
C ASP A 588 -1.92 -30.88 11.36
N THR A 589 -2.94 -30.25 11.94
CA THR A 589 -2.86 -29.55 13.26
C THR A 589 -2.26 -30.41 14.37
N SER A 590 -2.56 -31.72 14.39
CA SER A 590 -2.00 -32.64 15.40
C SER A 590 -0.47 -32.73 15.31
N GLN A 591 0.07 -32.80 14.09
CA GLN A 591 1.50 -32.79 13.84
C GLN A 591 2.10 -31.44 14.24
N ALA A 592 1.48 -30.33 13.83
CA ALA A 592 1.91 -28.98 14.17
C ALA A 592 2.07 -28.80 15.69
N THR A 593 1.06 -29.24 16.45
CA THR A 593 1.07 -29.18 17.92
C THR A 593 2.17 -30.04 18.53
N GLN A 594 2.37 -31.26 18.01
CA GLN A 594 3.36 -32.19 18.54
C GLN A 594 4.80 -31.71 18.33
N THR A 595 5.07 -31.05 17.21
CA THR A 595 6.40 -30.53 16.86
C THR A 595 6.58 -29.05 17.18
N GLY A 596 5.57 -28.39 17.76
CA GLY A 596 5.65 -26.99 18.16
C GLY A 596 5.64 -25.99 17.01
N HIS A 597 4.92 -26.24 15.91
CA HIS A 597 4.82 -25.32 14.77
C HIS A 597 3.41 -24.74 14.60
N LEU A 598 3.32 -23.68 13.80
CA LEU A 598 2.04 -23.12 13.34
C LEU A 598 1.37 -23.92 12.22
N THR A 599 0.04 -23.79 12.16
CA THR A 599 -0.74 -24.08 10.97
C THR A 599 -0.84 -22.87 10.02
N THR A 600 -1.15 -23.11 8.75
CA THR A 600 -1.53 -22.10 7.74
C THR A 600 -2.59 -21.13 8.26
N ARG A 601 -3.64 -21.66 8.89
CA ARG A 601 -4.71 -20.88 9.50
C ARG A 601 -4.20 -20.01 10.64
N ALA A 602 -3.45 -20.60 11.58
CA ALA A 602 -2.90 -19.86 12.72
C ALA A 602 -2.00 -18.69 12.27
N CYS A 603 -1.13 -18.92 11.28
CA CYS A 603 -0.29 -17.91 10.66
C CYS A 603 -1.11 -16.74 10.09
N GLY A 604 -2.16 -17.04 9.33
CA GLY A 604 -3.06 -16.02 8.77
C GLY A 604 -3.85 -15.25 9.84
N GLU A 605 -4.35 -15.93 10.88
CA GLU A 605 -5.07 -15.30 12.00
C GLU A 605 -4.17 -14.35 12.79
N ILE A 606 -2.92 -14.75 13.08
CA ILE A 606 -1.92 -13.91 13.75
C ILE A 606 -1.64 -12.64 12.92
N ALA A 607 -1.43 -12.81 11.60
CA ALA A 607 -1.16 -11.69 10.70
C ALA A 607 -2.32 -10.69 10.64
N THR A 608 -3.55 -11.19 10.51
CA THR A 608 -4.77 -10.37 10.50
C THR A 608 -4.95 -9.64 11.83
N ALA A 609 -4.78 -10.32 12.96
CA ALA A 609 -4.90 -9.71 14.29
C ALA A 609 -3.82 -8.65 14.56
N ALA A 610 -2.63 -8.82 14.00
CA ALA A 610 -1.54 -7.85 14.07
C ALA A 610 -1.70 -6.66 13.10
N GLU A 611 -2.74 -6.66 12.26
CA GLU A 611 -3.00 -5.61 11.27
C GLU A 611 -1.77 -5.35 10.35
N VAL A 612 -1.10 -6.44 9.92
CA VAL A 612 0.07 -6.34 9.04
C VAL A 612 -0.34 -5.95 7.63
N ALA A 613 0.51 -5.19 6.95
CA ALA A 613 0.21 -4.78 5.58
C ALA A 613 0.48 -5.89 4.54
N ARG A 614 1.40 -6.80 4.86
CA ARG A 614 1.72 -8.00 4.07
C ARG A 614 2.10 -9.15 4.97
N LEU A 615 1.57 -10.33 4.65
CA LEU A 615 2.06 -11.60 5.15
C LEU A 615 2.85 -12.30 4.03
N VAL A 616 4.11 -12.63 4.31
CA VAL A 616 4.94 -13.53 3.48
C VAL A 616 5.10 -14.83 4.26
N PRO A 617 4.22 -15.83 4.03
CA PRO A 617 4.33 -17.12 4.68
C PRO A 617 5.48 -17.93 4.05
N PHE A 618 6.20 -18.67 4.88
CA PHE A 618 7.33 -19.51 4.45
C PHE A 618 7.51 -20.70 5.40
N HIS A 619 8.59 -21.47 5.20
CA HIS A 619 8.92 -22.67 5.95
C HIS A 619 7.79 -23.71 5.88
N PHE A 620 7.21 -23.87 4.69
CA PHE A 620 6.20 -24.89 4.45
C PHE A 620 6.84 -26.28 4.50
N SER A 621 6.12 -27.26 5.06
CA SER A 621 6.58 -28.65 4.99
C SER A 621 6.71 -29.11 3.52
N GLN A 622 7.82 -29.77 3.21
CA GLN A 622 8.13 -30.34 1.89
C GLN A 622 7.02 -31.24 1.34
N ARG A 623 6.16 -31.81 2.20
CA ARG A 623 5.00 -32.63 1.79
C ARG A 623 3.98 -31.86 0.93
N TYR A 624 3.98 -30.53 1.00
CA TYR A 624 3.02 -29.68 0.29
C TYR A 624 3.59 -29.06 -1.00
N ALA A 625 4.77 -29.48 -1.46
CA ALA A 625 5.42 -28.91 -2.66
C ALA A 625 4.49 -28.92 -3.90
N ASP A 626 3.67 -29.96 -4.06
CA ASP A 626 2.71 -30.09 -5.16
C ASP A 626 1.32 -29.51 -4.86
N GLN A 627 1.10 -29.00 -3.65
CA GLN A 627 -0.20 -28.52 -3.15
C GLN A 627 -0.17 -27.05 -2.72
N LEU A 628 0.83 -26.28 -3.18
CA LEU A 628 1.03 -24.88 -2.79
C LEU A 628 -0.22 -24.00 -3.02
N GLN A 629 -1.04 -24.26 -4.05
CA GLN A 629 -2.29 -23.53 -4.24
C GLN A 629 -3.21 -23.67 -3.02
N GLN A 630 -3.38 -24.90 -2.51
CA GLN A 630 -4.25 -25.17 -1.35
C GLN A 630 -3.71 -24.52 -0.08
N VAL A 631 -2.38 -24.60 0.13
CA VAL A 631 -1.69 -23.93 1.24
C VAL A 631 -1.98 -22.42 1.23
N TYR A 632 -1.83 -21.76 0.08
CA TYR A 632 -2.10 -20.33 -0.04
C TYR A 632 -3.59 -19.99 0.05
N ASP A 633 -4.49 -20.84 -0.45
CA ASP A 633 -5.94 -20.64 -0.35
C ASP A 633 -6.41 -20.66 1.11
N GLU A 634 -5.89 -21.59 1.94
CA GLU A 634 -6.18 -21.63 3.38
C GLU A 634 -5.74 -20.34 4.10
N ILE A 635 -4.53 -19.85 3.81
CA ILE A 635 -4.03 -18.60 4.40
C ILE A 635 -4.85 -17.41 3.91
N HIS A 636 -5.15 -17.34 2.61
CA HIS A 636 -5.90 -16.24 2.00
C HIS A 636 -7.33 -16.15 2.53
N ALA A 637 -7.95 -17.28 2.89
CA ALA A 637 -9.28 -17.31 3.49
C ALA A 637 -9.38 -16.53 4.82
N VAL A 638 -8.26 -16.42 5.55
CA VAL A 638 -8.20 -15.72 6.86
C VAL A 638 -7.36 -14.43 6.87
N CYS A 639 -6.42 -14.25 5.92
CA CYS A 639 -5.65 -13.01 5.70
C CYS A 639 -5.63 -12.67 4.21
N SER A 640 -6.47 -11.70 3.82
CA SER A 640 -6.44 -11.10 2.48
C SER A 640 -5.13 -10.34 2.17
N CYS A 641 -4.30 -10.14 3.20
CA CYS A 641 -2.99 -9.50 3.16
C CYS A 641 -1.85 -10.44 2.72
N VAL A 642 -2.13 -11.72 2.50
CA VAL A 642 -1.12 -12.69 2.08
C VAL A 642 -0.59 -12.36 0.69
N VAL A 643 0.73 -12.41 0.53
CA VAL A 643 1.36 -12.21 -0.75
C VAL A 643 1.29 -13.53 -1.53
N LEU A 644 0.51 -13.54 -2.61
CA LEU A 644 0.38 -14.69 -3.49
C LEU A 644 1.46 -14.68 -4.59
N PRO A 645 2.10 -15.83 -4.87
CA PRO A 645 2.91 -16.00 -6.07
C PRO A 645 2.11 -15.67 -7.33
N PRO A 646 2.70 -15.02 -8.36
CA PRO A 646 1.98 -14.63 -9.58
C PRO A 646 1.27 -15.80 -10.29
N ALA A 647 1.84 -17.00 -10.22
CA ALA A 647 1.25 -18.21 -10.80
C ALA A 647 -0.02 -18.70 -10.06
N LEU A 648 -0.17 -18.32 -8.79
CA LEU A 648 -1.28 -18.72 -7.92
C LEU A 648 -2.30 -17.57 -7.73
N GLN A 649 -2.08 -16.43 -8.39
CA GLN A 649 -3.07 -15.35 -8.38
C GLN A 649 -4.30 -15.79 -9.21
N PRO A 650 -5.53 -15.59 -8.71
CA PRO A 650 -6.73 -15.90 -9.49
C PRO A 650 -6.67 -15.14 -10.82
N ILE A 651 -6.91 -15.85 -11.94
CA ILE A 651 -6.79 -15.31 -13.29
C ILE A 651 -7.77 -14.14 -13.46
N GLY A 652 -7.24 -12.95 -13.19
CA GLY A 652 -7.95 -11.69 -13.17
C GLY A 652 -7.01 -10.57 -13.61
N ARG A 653 -6.61 -10.61 -14.88
CA ARG A 653 -6.00 -9.53 -15.69
C ARG A 653 -4.89 -8.71 -15.02
N THR A 654 -3.64 -9.12 -15.21
CA THR A 654 -2.50 -8.19 -15.24
C THR A 654 -2.29 -7.68 -16.67
N ASN A 655 -2.67 -6.42 -16.92
CA ASN A 655 -2.26 -5.65 -18.09
C ASN A 655 -0.72 -5.55 -18.10
N LYS A 656 -0.04 -6.34 -18.92
CA LYS A 656 1.40 -6.12 -19.21
C LYS A 656 1.94 -6.71 -20.51
N GLN A 657 1.09 -7.02 -21.50
CA GLN A 657 1.56 -7.53 -22.80
C GLN A 657 1.32 -6.65 -24.03
N ASP A 658 0.60 -5.53 -23.95
CA ASP A 658 0.36 -4.67 -25.13
C ASP A 658 1.20 -3.39 -25.12
N GLU A 659 2.54 -3.50 -25.03
CA GLU A 659 3.47 -2.40 -25.36
C GLU A 659 4.46 -2.73 -26.48
N LEU A 660 4.31 -3.87 -27.17
CA LEU A 660 5.07 -4.18 -28.39
C LEU A 660 4.19 -4.91 -29.42
N SER A 661 3.28 -4.16 -30.04
CA SER A 661 2.78 -4.42 -31.40
C SER A 661 2.11 -3.17 -31.97
#